data_AF-A0A8S3PNK3-F1
#
_entry.id   AF-A0A8S3PNK3-F1
#
_cell.length_a   1.000
_cell.length_b   1.000
_cell.length_c   1.000
_cell.angle_alpha   90.00
_cell.angle_beta   90.00
_cell.angle_gamma   90.00
#
_symmetry.space_group_name_H-M   'P 1'
#
loop_
_entity.id
_entity.type
_entity.pdbx_description
1 polymer ?
#
loop_
_entity_poly.entity_id
_entity_poly.type
_entity_poly.pdbx_seq_one_letter_code
_entity_poly.pdbx_strand_id
1 'polypeptide(L)'
;MKRLMQDYDEIQREPVENVSAAPLDENVFEWHCNFKHDDIIYHLLLLFTDNYPYESPSAEFVPVGFQYNSGATKQGKKGTKVCLNIFSDFADIHTEWKDEKSVGWSPGYTVQTILLNVVAFLAETQSGKPELSLKKQDSKKTKKVAPKADSSKEVIIDYMSKEQFSLAPPKSDDDLFGYGLIVSGPKHRPSLTTPCEFLKQESFTSMNKAMGCVKSVMKEDVKFFLPMYIHPPHGDKIKQTFENSLVQVAGILKSCNPKKTPIEEIVIRVIPNLMSATVVEFSKGTQHTSDNSLNGYFSLHRLLLWALETYPNLQKLIDDRLKEFIDNEDRRTKKACPHIGEWLMLLAASSKYRWQDAAMAYMSESWRRHVMWYVKDDAKLGFLDTDKDYRIKQTFERTAVSRKLLAFQVLFLDIAMPKDKTRADLIKRYDTNLGFPTAEMVKAMKDSIDKLKNVKTYKDWFDVLKVKPLSEQGVYDKLLDSVNYSLKTDGYRWTFWKNAGGWMEVLKRYPIEKKPKAEKDKASTPKGKPIKEDETSKKGQGKKSKKEDIEEPKAKGRGKKAKVEDVEIVEPKAKGRKRKANTDDMEIEAPKPKGRGKKAFVEDVEIEEPKPKGRGKKAKVELMEVKEPTTPVRGRGKRKAEDSPAIGRKAKKAR
;
A
#
# COMPACT_ATOMS: atom_id res chain seq x y z
N MET A 1 -15.71 -23.85 2.73
CA MET A 1 -17.06 -24.07 2.16
C MET A 1 -17.73 -22.80 1.64
N LYS A 2 -18.26 -21.87 2.47
CA LYS A 2 -19.04 -20.67 2.02
C LYS A 2 -18.49 -19.98 0.75
N ARG A 3 -17.20 -19.63 0.77
CA ARG A 3 -16.47 -19.01 -0.36
C ARG A 3 -16.47 -19.87 -1.64
N LEU A 4 -16.39 -21.20 -1.55
CA LEU A 4 -16.44 -22.10 -2.71
C LEU A 4 -17.82 -22.09 -3.36
N MET A 5 -18.90 -21.97 -2.59
CA MET A 5 -20.25 -21.85 -3.14
C MET A 5 -20.43 -20.51 -3.86
N GLN A 6 -19.91 -19.41 -3.29
CA GLN A 6 -19.93 -18.09 -3.93
C GLN A 6 -19.16 -18.08 -5.26
N ASP A 7 -18.01 -18.77 -5.34
CA ASP A 7 -17.25 -18.93 -6.58
C ASP A 7 -17.94 -19.85 -7.59
N TYR A 8 -18.77 -20.79 -7.13
CA TYR A 8 -19.60 -21.61 -8.02
C TYR A 8 -20.75 -20.78 -8.59
N ASP A 9 -21.45 -20.01 -7.75
CA ASP A 9 -22.49 -19.08 -8.17
C ASP A 9 -21.95 -18.00 -9.14
N GLU A 10 -20.71 -17.53 -8.96
CA GLU A 10 -20.00 -16.66 -9.89
C GLU A 10 -19.85 -17.31 -11.27
N ILE A 11 -19.38 -18.57 -11.32
CA ILE A 11 -19.18 -19.31 -12.58
C ILE A 11 -20.52 -19.69 -13.25
N GLN A 12 -21.58 -19.97 -12.49
CA GLN A 12 -22.91 -20.22 -13.05
C GLN A 12 -23.55 -18.94 -13.63
N ARG A 13 -23.29 -17.77 -13.02
CA ARG A 13 -23.77 -16.47 -13.51
C ARG A 13 -22.96 -15.94 -14.70
N GLU A 14 -21.64 -16.08 -14.63
CA GLU A 14 -20.67 -15.53 -15.58
C GLU A 14 -19.67 -16.62 -16.01
N PRO A 15 -20.12 -17.59 -16.85
CA PRO A 15 -19.30 -18.72 -17.27
C PRO A 15 -18.14 -18.28 -18.17
N VAL A 16 -17.00 -18.95 -18.00
CA VAL A 16 -15.80 -18.72 -18.83
C VAL A 16 -15.96 -19.44 -20.17
N GLU A 17 -15.76 -18.72 -21.27
CA GLU A 17 -15.91 -19.25 -22.62
C GLU A 17 -15.03 -20.50 -22.86
N ASN A 18 -15.61 -21.55 -23.44
CA ASN A 18 -14.97 -22.86 -23.68
C ASN A 18 -14.52 -23.63 -22.42
N VAL A 19 -15.00 -23.25 -21.23
CA VAL A 19 -14.71 -23.96 -19.96
C VAL A 19 -15.99 -24.40 -19.25
N SER A 20 -15.98 -25.60 -18.70
CA SER A 20 -16.99 -26.10 -17.75
C SER A 20 -16.30 -26.49 -16.46
N ALA A 21 -16.77 -26.01 -15.30
CA ALA A 21 -16.19 -26.30 -14.00
C ALA A 21 -17.27 -26.49 -12.93
N ALA A 22 -17.16 -27.55 -12.12
CA ALA A 22 -18.08 -27.82 -11.02
C ALA A 22 -17.40 -28.57 -9.86
N PRO A 23 -17.85 -28.40 -8.60
CA PRO A 23 -17.50 -29.28 -7.49
C PRO A 23 -18.01 -30.71 -7.72
N LEU A 24 -17.40 -31.69 -7.03
CA LEU A 24 -18.00 -33.01 -6.86
C LEU A 24 -19.12 -32.95 -5.80
N ASP A 25 -20.24 -33.66 -6.06
CA ASP A 25 -21.37 -33.78 -5.14
C ASP A 25 -20.95 -34.32 -3.76
N GLU A 26 -20.03 -35.29 -3.74
CA GLU A 26 -19.48 -35.89 -2.52
C GLU A 26 -18.42 -35.02 -1.82
N ASN A 27 -17.77 -34.08 -2.55
CA ASN A 27 -16.66 -33.30 -2.02
C ASN A 27 -16.49 -31.94 -2.72
N VAL A 28 -17.04 -30.89 -2.13
CA VAL A 28 -16.93 -29.51 -2.62
C VAL A 28 -15.51 -28.92 -2.63
N PHE A 29 -14.52 -29.59 -2.05
CA PHE A 29 -13.09 -29.22 -2.11
C PHE A 29 -12.34 -29.88 -3.27
N GLU A 30 -13.00 -30.70 -4.09
CA GLU A 30 -12.48 -31.21 -5.36
C GLU A 30 -13.42 -30.79 -6.50
N TRP A 31 -12.88 -30.08 -7.49
CA TRP A 31 -13.64 -29.61 -8.65
C TRP A 31 -13.09 -30.21 -9.94
N HIS A 32 -14.00 -30.58 -10.82
CA HIS A 32 -13.72 -31.16 -12.13
C HIS A 32 -13.93 -30.08 -13.19
N CYS A 33 -12.88 -29.79 -13.94
CA CYS A 33 -12.83 -28.72 -14.94
C CYS A 33 -12.48 -29.29 -16.32
N ASN A 34 -13.24 -28.91 -17.34
CA ASN A 34 -13.02 -29.29 -18.74
C ASN A 34 -12.78 -28.02 -19.55
N PHE A 35 -11.60 -27.93 -20.18
CA PHE A 35 -11.21 -26.82 -21.04
C PHE A 35 -11.19 -27.30 -22.50
N LYS A 36 -12.05 -26.75 -23.36
CA LYS A 36 -11.96 -26.98 -24.81
C LYS A 36 -10.96 -26.00 -25.41
N HIS A 37 -9.98 -26.51 -26.16
CA HIS A 37 -9.06 -25.71 -26.97
C HIS A 37 -8.88 -26.41 -28.32
N ASP A 38 -9.20 -25.71 -29.41
CA ASP A 38 -9.47 -26.31 -30.73
C ASP A 38 -10.39 -27.54 -30.60
N ASP A 39 -10.01 -28.71 -31.10
CA ASP A 39 -10.78 -29.95 -30.98
C ASP A 39 -10.37 -30.84 -29.78
N ILE A 40 -9.49 -30.35 -28.90
CA ILE A 40 -9.02 -31.07 -27.71
C ILE A 40 -9.78 -30.60 -26.46
N ILE A 41 -10.15 -31.56 -25.59
CA ILE A 41 -10.69 -31.27 -24.26
C ILE A 41 -9.65 -31.68 -23.21
N TYR A 42 -9.14 -30.71 -22.47
CA TYR A 42 -8.25 -30.93 -21.34
C TYR A 42 -9.05 -31.06 -20.05
N HIS A 43 -8.90 -32.21 -19.37
CA HIS A 43 -9.50 -32.43 -18.06
C HIS A 43 -8.51 -32.05 -16.95
N LEU A 44 -8.97 -31.21 -16.03
CA LEU A 44 -8.20 -30.64 -14.93
C LEU A 44 -8.98 -30.79 -13.61
N LEU A 45 -8.28 -31.19 -12.56
CA LEU A 45 -8.79 -31.20 -11.19
C LEU A 45 -8.28 -29.95 -10.45
N LEU A 46 -9.17 -29.25 -9.74
CA LEU A 46 -8.80 -28.24 -8.75
C LEU A 46 -9.03 -28.81 -7.34
N LEU A 47 -8.01 -28.72 -6.49
CA LEU A 47 -7.96 -29.34 -5.17
C LEU A 47 -7.74 -28.25 -4.10
N PHE A 48 -8.79 -27.91 -3.38
CA PHE A 48 -8.81 -26.81 -2.39
C PHE A 48 -8.37 -27.28 -1.00
N THR A 49 -7.88 -26.36 -0.16
CA THR A 49 -7.58 -26.62 1.26
C THR A 49 -8.68 -26.08 2.16
N ASP A 50 -8.75 -26.53 3.41
CA ASP A 50 -9.67 -26.01 4.43
C ASP A 50 -9.49 -24.51 4.70
N ASN A 51 -8.30 -23.97 4.43
CA ASN A 51 -7.97 -22.55 4.58
C ASN A 51 -8.38 -21.70 3.37
N TYR A 52 -8.95 -22.26 2.30
CA TYR A 52 -9.34 -21.49 1.12
C TYR A 52 -10.36 -20.38 1.48
N PRO A 53 -10.11 -19.10 1.12
CA PRO A 53 -9.21 -18.62 0.06
C PRO A 53 -7.83 -18.13 0.51
N TYR A 54 -7.47 -18.27 1.80
CA TYR A 54 -6.19 -17.78 2.33
C TYR A 54 -4.98 -18.51 1.73
N GLU A 55 -5.18 -19.77 1.33
CA GLU A 55 -4.25 -20.59 0.55
C GLU A 55 -4.76 -20.82 -0.88
N SER A 56 -3.83 -21.04 -1.82
CA SER A 56 -4.15 -21.45 -3.19
C SER A 56 -4.63 -22.90 -3.23
N PRO A 57 -5.59 -23.27 -4.10
CA PRO A 57 -5.75 -24.67 -4.49
C PRO A 57 -4.50 -25.19 -5.22
N SER A 58 -4.42 -26.51 -5.33
CA SER A 58 -3.55 -27.20 -6.29
C SER A 58 -4.34 -27.51 -7.57
N ALA A 59 -3.66 -27.61 -8.72
CA ALA A 59 -4.30 -27.93 -9.99
C ALA A 59 -3.56 -29.08 -10.71
N GLU A 60 -4.31 -30.07 -11.20
CA GLU A 60 -3.74 -31.30 -11.76
C GLU A 60 -4.42 -31.71 -13.08
N PHE A 61 -3.68 -31.78 -14.19
CA PHE A 61 -4.16 -32.35 -15.46
C PHE A 61 -4.28 -33.88 -15.36
N VAL A 62 -5.29 -34.44 -16.01
CA VAL A 62 -5.56 -35.88 -16.04
C VAL A 62 -5.33 -36.41 -17.47
N PRO A 63 -4.70 -37.58 -17.67
CA PRO A 63 -4.21 -38.55 -16.67
C PRO A 63 -2.87 -38.17 -16.01
N VAL A 64 -2.49 -38.90 -14.95
CA VAL A 64 -1.13 -38.87 -14.39
C VAL A 64 -0.11 -39.13 -15.50
N GLY A 65 0.91 -38.27 -15.58
CA GLY A 65 1.94 -38.36 -16.62
C GLY A 65 1.62 -37.58 -17.89
N PHE A 66 0.48 -36.88 -17.96
CA PHE A 66 0.20 -35.88 -19.00
C PHE A 66 1.35 -34.85 -19.08
N GLN A 67 1.83 -34.56 -20.30
CA GLN A 67 2.93 -33.64 -20.57
C GLN A 67 2.46 -32.43 -21.38
N TYR A 68 3.05 -31.26 -21.11
CA TYR A 68 2.77 -30.00 -21.77
C TYR A 68 4.05 -29.19 -21.95
N ASN A 69 4.15 -28.40 -23.03
CA ASN A 69 5.40 -27.83 -23.53
C ASN A 69 5.90 -26.57 -22.77
N SER A 70 5.44 -26.31 -21.55
CA SER A 70 5.73 -25.05 -20.84
C SER A 70 5.71 -25.19 -19.32
N GLY A 71 6.89 -25.18 -18.70
CA GLY A 71 7.05 -25.24 -17.24
C GLY A 71 7.60 -26.58 -16.72
N ALA A 72 7.71 -26.70 -15.39
CA ALA A 72 8.18 -27.92 -14.73
C ALA A 72 7.04 -28.93 -14.51
N THR A 73 7.35 -30.22 -14.50
CA THR A 73 6.36 -31.29 -14.29
C THR A 73 6.51 -31.91 -12.90
N LYS A 74 5.39 -32.07 -12.17
CA LYS A 74 5.33 -32.79 -10.88
C LYS A 74 4.15 -33.75 -10.87
N GLN A 75 4.31 -34.90 -10.22
CA GLN A 75 3.19 -35.80 -9.93
C GLN A 75 2.26 -35.19 -8.86
N GLY A 76 0.95 -35.32 -9.08
CA GLY A 76 -0.10 -34.89 -8.18
C GLY A 76 -0.69 -36.01 -7.32
N LYS A 77 -1.82 -35.74 -6.65
CA LYS A 77 -2.62 -36.74 -5.95
C LYS A 77 -3.39 -37.66 -6.92
N LYS A 78 -3.85 -37.10 -8.05
CA LYS A 78 -4.72 -37.74 -9.04
C LYS A 78 -4.28 -37.48 -10.50
N GLY A 79 -3.44 -36.48 -10.75
CA GLY A 79 -2.96 -36.12 -12.09
C GLY A 79 -1.49 -35.64 -12.14
N THR A 80 -1.16 -34.83 -13.15
CA THR A 80 0.09 -34.07 -13.27
C THR A 80 -0.15 -32.63 -12.84
N LYS A 81 0.64 -32.09 -11.90
CA LYS A 81 0.47 -30.71 -11.41
C LYS A 81 0.76 -29.66 -12.48
N VAL A 82 0.01 -28.56 -12.45
CA VAL A 82 0.15 -27.41 -13.38
C VAL A 82 1.17 -26.39 -12.85
N CYS A 83 2.23 -26.14 -13.62
CA CYS A 83 3.25 -25.14 -13.28
C CYS A 83 2.80 -23.72 -13.66
N LEU A 84 1.93 -23.13 -12.84
CA LEU A 84 1.53 -21.73 -12.92
C LEU A 84 1.71 -21.03 -11.58
N ASN A 85 2.18 -19.77 -11.61
CA ASN A 85 2.46 -18.97 -10.42
C ASN A 85 1.24 -18.72 -9.51
N ILE A 86 0.02 -18.81 -10.06
CA ILE A 86 -1.25 -18.73 -9.30
C ILE A 86 -1.43 -19.89 -8.32
N PHE A 87 -0.72 -21.02 -8.51
CA PHE A 87 -0.69 -22.15 -7.59
C PHE A 87 0.64 -22.19 -6.82
N SER A 88 0.60 -22.53 -5.52
CA SER A 88 1.83 -22.63 -4.70
C SER A 88 2.66 -23.90 -4.98
N ASP A 89 2.20 -24.79 -5.85
CA ASP A 89 2.74 -26.14 -6.11
C ASP A 89 4.20 -26.19 -6.58
N PHE A 90 4.70 -25.09 -7.14
CA PHE A 90 6.04 -24.99 -7.73
C PHE A 90 6.87 -23.85 -7.10
N ALA A 91 6.43 -23.26 -5.99
CA ALA A 91 7.15 -22.18 -5.29
C ALA A 91 8.46 -22.63 -4.62
N ASP A 92 8.75 -23.93 -4.59
CA ASP A 92 10.05 -24.53 -4.25
C ASP A 92 11.05 -24.52 -5.42
N ILE A 93 10.55 -24.65 -6.66
CA ILE A 93 11.34 -24.61 -7.89
C ILE A 93 11.52 -23.16 -8.36
N HIS A 94 10.40 -22.45 -8.56
CA HIS A 94 10.37 -21.07 -9.02
C HIS A 94 10.49 -20.11 -7.83
N THR A 95 11.70 -20.03 -7.29
CA THR A 95 12.01 -19.16 -6.14
C THR A 95 11.86 -17.67 -6.44
N GLU A 96 12.04 -17.29 -7.70
CA GLU A 96 11.89 -15.92 -8.23
C GLU A 96 10.49 -15.35 -8.02
N TRP A 97 9.43 -16.18 -8.07
CA TRP A 97 8.04 -15.75 -7.84
C TRP A 97 7.75 -15.29 -6.39
N LYS A 98 8.70 -15.44 -5.45
CA LYS A 98 8.55 -15.01 -4.05
C LYS A 98 8.79 -13.51 -3.87
N ASP A 99 9.73 -12.95 -4.63
CA ASP A 99 10.16 -11.55 -4.50
C ASP A 99 9.43 -10.62 -5.48
N GLU A 100 8.76 -11.18 -6.51
CA GLU A 100 7.93 -10.43 -7.44
C GLU A 100 6.58 -10.02 -6.84
N LYS A 101 6.39 -8.71 -6.61
CA LYS A 101 5.10 -8.16 -6.16
C LYS A 101 3.99 -8.47 -7.14
N SER A 102 2.79 -8.74 -6.60
CA SER A 102 1.57 -9.09 -7.37
C SER A 102 1.66 -10.36 -8.25
N VAL A 103 2.72 -11.16 -8.14
CA VAL A 103 2.84 -12.45 -8.86
C VAL A 103 2.31 -13.59 -8.00
N GLY A 104 1.46 -14.43 -8.56
CA GLY A 104 0.89 -15.62 -7.92
C GLY A 104 -0.24 -15.38 -6.91
N TRP A 105 -0.67 -16.44 -6.20
CA TRP A 105 -1.95 -16.46 -5.44
C TRP A 105 -2.23 -15.25 -4.54
N SER A 106 -3.47 -14.79 -4.58
CA SER A 106 -4.06 -13.87 -3.61
C SER A 106 -5.41 -14.42 -3.14
N PRO A 107 -5.79 -14.24 -1.85
CA PRO A 107 -7.16 -14.47 -1.40
C PRO A 107 -8.20 -13.62 -2.17
N GLY A 108 -7.73 -12.54 -2.82
CA GLY A 108 -8.49 -11.73 -3.75
C GLY A 108 -8.90 -12.41 -5.06
N TYR A 109 -8.38 -13.60 -5.39
CA TYR A 109 -8.70 -14.31 -6.62
C TYR A 109 -9.85 -15.32 -6.43
N THR A 110 -10.51 -15.65 -7.53
CA THR A 110 -11.65 -16.58 -7.60
C THR A 110 -11.34 -17.81 -8.44
N VAL A 111 -12.20 -18.84 -8.40
CA VAL A 111 -12.11 -19.97 -9.33
C VAL A 111 -12.24 -19.47 -10.78
N GLN A 112 -13.12 -18.51 -11.08
CA GLN A 112 -13.18 -17.88 -12.41
C GLN A 112 -11.82 -17.26 -12.81
N THR A 113 -11.13 -16.63 -11.86
CA THR A 113 -9.77 -16.10 -12.06
C THR A 113 -8.77 -17.22 -12.41
N ILE A 114 -8.86 -18.38 -11.75
CA ILE A 114 -8.02 -19.56 -12.04
C ILE A 114 -8.30 -20.09 -13.45
N LEU A 115 -9.58 -20.28 -13.81
CA LEU A 115 -9.96 -20.79 -15.13
C LEU A 115 -9.42 -19.89 -16.25
N LEU A 116 -9.53 -18.56 -16.11
CA LEU A 116 -8.98 -17.60 -17.08
C LEU A 116 -7.45 -17.69 -17.23
N ASN A 117 -6.72 -17.94 -16.14
CA ASN A 117 -5.27 -18.16 -16.20
C ASN A 117 -4.91 -19.47 -16.91
N VAL A 118 -5.67 -20.55 -16.69
CA VAL A 118 -5.45 -21.84 -17.37
C VAL A 118 -5.80 -21.75 -18.87
N VAL A 119 -6.85 -21.00 -19.26
CA VAL A 119 -7.16 -20.74 -20.68
C VAL A 119 -6.03 -20.00 -21.38
N ALA A 120 -5.46 -18.96 -20.76
CA ALA A 120 -4.32 -18.23 -21.30
C ALA A 120 -3.08 -19.13 -21.44
N PHE A 121 -2.77 -19.91 -20.40
CA PHE A 121 -1.66 -20.86 -20.40
C PHE A 121 -1.78 -21.93 -21.50
N LEU A 122 -2.95 -22.54 -21.68
CA LEU A 122 -3.17 -23.53 -22.74
C LEU A 122 -2.91 -22.93 -24.13
N ALA A 123 -3.37 -21.69 -24.38
CA ALA A 123 -3.12 -20.99 -25.63
C ALA A 123 -1.63 -20.69 -25.90
N GLU A 124 -0.84 -20.39 -24.87
CA GLU A 124 0.61 -20.21 -24.98
C GLU A 124 1.33 -21.54 -25.24
N THR A 125 0.97 -22.63 -24.55
CA THR A 125 1.67 -23.92 -24.65
C THR A 125 1.66 -24.56 -26.05
N GLN A 126 0.67 -24.22 -26.89
CA GLN A 126 0.54 -24.76 -28.26
C GLN A 126 1.16 -23.88 -29.35
N SER A 127 1.57 -22.64 -29.06
CA SER A 127 2.09 -21.70 -30.08
C SER A 127 3.51 -22.01 -30.58
N GLY A 128 4.00 -23.25 -30.41
CA GLY A 128 5.39 -23.70 -30.53
C GLY A 128 5.98 -23.74 -31.94
N LYS A 129 6.01 -22.61 -32.65
CA LYS A 129 6.96 -22.38 -33.76
C LYS A 129 8.10 -21.47 -33.29
N PRO A 130 9.36 -21.73 -33.68
CA PRO A 130 10.47 -20.88 -33.31
C PRO A 130 10.35 -19.49 -33.94
N GLU A 131 10.42 -18.48 -33.08
CA GLU A 131 10.67 -17.05 -33.31
C GLU A 131 10.58 -16.53 -34.77
N LEU A 132 9.37 -16.21 -35.20
CA LEU A 132 9.16 -15.29 -36.33
C LEU A 132 9.18 -13.86 -35.78
N SER A 133 10.24 -13.12 -36.09
CA SER A 133 10.47 -11.78 -35.54
C SER A 133 9.28 -10.84 -35.79
N LEU A 134 8.66 -10.37 -34.70
CA LEU A 134 7.61 -9.36 -34.74
C LEU A 134 8.19 -8.00 -35.11
N LYS A 135 8.40 -7.78 -36.42
CA LYS A 135 8.47 -6.44 -36.99
C LYS A 135 7.27 -5.65 -36.50
N LYS A 136 7.50 -4.42 -36.02
CA LYS A 136 6.44 -3.52 -35.56
C LYS A 136 5.52 -3.16 -36.72
N GLN A 137 4.44 -3.92 -36.88
CA GLN A 137 3.23 -3.43 -37.50
C GLN A 137 2.35 -2.83 -36.40
N ASP A 138 1.81 -1.64 -36.65
CA ASP A 138 0.88 -0.97 -35.74
C ASP A 138 -0.44 -1.74 -35.68
N SER A 139 -0.52 -2.70 -34.77
CA SER A 139 -1.78 -3.29 -34.35
C SER A 139 -2.64 -2.20 -33.73
N LYS A 140 -3.51 -1.61 -34.57
CA LYS A 140 -4.57 -0.69 -34.16
C LYS A 140 -5.22 -1.27 -32.91
N LYS A 141 -5.11 -0.57 -31.77
CA LYS A 141 -5.70 -1.00 -30.51
C LYS A 141 -7.21 -1.09 -30.63
N THR A 142 -7.71 -2.25 -31.06
CA THR A 142 -9.07 -2.69 -30.76
C THR A 142 -9.19 -2.70 -29.25
N LYS A 143 -9.74 -1.61 -28.72
CA LYS A 143 -10.25 -1.58 -27.35
C LYS A 143 -11.33 -2.68 -27.29
N LYS A 144 -10.96 -3.87 -26.80
CA LYS A 144 -11.92 -4.68 -26.03
C LYS A 144 -12.27 -3.81 -24.83
N VAL A 145 -13.30 -2.99 -25.03
CA VAL A 145 -13.94 -2.24 -23.97
C VAL A 145 -14.42 -3.29 -22.99
N ALA A 146 -13.81 -3.32 -21.79
CA ALA A 146 -14.37 -4.09 -20.68
C ALA A 146 -15.87 -3.73 -20.60
N PRO A 147 -16.76 -4.72 -20.45
CA PRO A 147 -18.20 -4.50 -20.58
C PRO A 147 -18.58 -3.27 -19.77
N LYS A 148 -19.25 -2.31 -20.41
CA LYS A 148 -19.62 -1.06 -19.74
C LYS A 148 -20.47 -1.46 -18.54
N ALA A 149 -19.90 -1.33 -17.35
CA ALA A 149 -20.68 -1.31 -16.14
C ALA A 149 -21.76 -0.24 -16.33
N ASP A 150 -23.00 -0.65 -16.13
CA ASP A 150 -24.10 0.29 -15.97
C ASP A 150 -23.80 1.18 -14.73
N SER A 151 -24.61 2.20 -14.52
CA SER A 151 -24.54 3.17 -13.42
C SER A 151 -24.84 2.59 -12.02
N SER A 152 -24.44 1.35 -11.76
CA SER A 152 -24.47 0.73 -10.45
C SER A 152 -23.65 1.55 -9.45
N LYS A 153 -24.22 1.76 -8.26
CA LYS A 153 -23.51 2.33 -7.11
C LYS A 153 -22.27 1.49 -6.80
N GLU A 154 -21.19 2.12 -6.34
CA GLU A 154 -19.98 1.42 -5.93
C GLU A 154 -20.30 0.40 -4.83
N VAL A 155 -20.16 -0.89 -5.16
CA VAL A 155 -20.43 -1.99 -4.22
C VAL A 155 -19.20 -2.23 -3.38
N ILE A 156 -19.33 -2.09 -2.06
CA ILE A 156 -18.29 -2.49 -1.12
C ILE A 156 -18.32 -4.02 -1.04
N ILE A 157 -17.22 -4.66 -1.41
CA ILE A 157 -17.07 -6.12 -1.39
C ILE A 157 -15.78 -6.44 -0.64
N ASP A 158 -15.86 -7.31 0.37
CA ASP A 158 -14.68 -7.79 1.08
C ASP A 158 -13.78 -8.58 0.11
N TYR A 159 -12.52 -8.17 -0.03
CA TYR A 159 -11.67 -8.74 -1.08
C TYR A 159 -11.40 -10.24 -0.88
N MET A 160 -11.40 -10.73 0.36
CA MET A 160 -11.13 -12.14 0.70
C MET A 160 -12.36 -13.04 0.55
N SER A 161 -13.45 -12.75 1.25
CA SER A 161 -14.65 -13.59 1.32
C SER A 161 -15.62 -13.37 0.17
N LYS A 162 -15.46 -12.28 -0.60
CA LYS A 162 -16.41 -11.80 -1.62
C LYS A 162 -17.80 -11.46 -1.05
N GLU A 163 -17.92 -11.31 0.26
CA GLU A 163 -19.14 -10.84 0.89
C GLU A 163 -19.39 -9.37 0.54
N GLN A 164 -20.59 -9.07 0.03
CA GLN A 164 -21.02 -7.71 -0.25
C GLN A 164 -21.50 -7.05 1.04
N PHE A 165 -21.17 -5.77 1.20
CA PHE A 165 -21.63 -4.96 2.33
C PHE A 165 -23.15 -4.84 2.38
N SER A 166 -23.72 -4.99 3.58
CA SER A 166 -25.15 -4.78 3.84
C SER A 166 -25.41 -3.39 4.41
N LEU A 167 -26.47 -2.74 3.94
CA LEU A 167 -26.95 -1.48 4.52
C LEU A 167 -27.60 -1.65 5.90
N ALA A 168 -27.79 -2.88 6.39
CA ALA A 168 -28.27 -3.16 7.73
C ALA A 168 -27.23 -2.76 8.81
N PRO A 169 -27.65 -2.50 10.06
CA PRO A 169 -26.72 -2.29 11.17
C PRO A 169 -25.84 -3.55 11.40
N PRO A 170 -24.53 -3.40 11.66
CA PRO A 170 -23.66 -4.50 12.07
C PRO A 170 -24.17 -5.18 13.35
N LYS A 171 -24.12 -6.53 13.40
CA LYS A 171 -24.57 -7.32 14.56
C LYS A 171 -23.48 -7.51 15.61
N SER A 172 -22.22 -7.56 15.15
CA SER A 172 -21.01 -7.63 15.97
C SER A 172 -19.88 -6.83 15.32
N ASP A 173 -18.74 -6.72 16.00
CA ASP A 173 -17.55 -6.09 15.43
C ASP A 173 -17.03 -6.85 14.19
N ASP A 174 -17.30 -8.15 14.06
CA ASP A 174 -16.91 -8.95 12.90
C ASP A 174 -17.61 -8.49 11.60
N ASP A 175 -18.84 -7.96 11.70
CA ASP A 175 -19.59 -7.35 10.59
C ASP A 175 -19.03 -5.98 10.15
N LEU A 176 -18.03 -5.44 10.84
CA LEU A 176 -17.42 -4.17 10.44
C LEU A 176 -16.57 -4.32 9.18
N PHE A 177 -16.54 -3.23 8.42
CA PHE A 177 -15.79 -3.10 7.17
C PHE A 177 -14.79 -1.97 7.34
N GLY A 178 -13.63 -2.15 6.73
CA GLY A 178 -12.48 -1.27 6.94
C GLY A 178 -11.40 -1.45 5.89
N TYR A 179 -10.24 -0.89 6.19
CA TYR A 179 -9.03 -1.04 5.39
C TYR A 179 -7.94 -1.77 6.18
N GLY A 180 -7.19 -2.60 5.47
CA GLY A 180 -5.90 -3.09 5.97
C GLY A 180 -4.87 -1.96 6.04
N LEU A 181 -4.10 -1.89 7.12
CA LEU A 181 -2.95 -0.99 7.26
C LEU A 181 -1.64 -1.77 7.15
N ILE A 182 -0.74 -1.31 6.28
CA ILE A 182 0.58 -1.86 6.00
C ILE A 182 1.65 -1.01 6.70
N VAL A 183 2.61 -1.68 7.31
CA VAL A 183 3.76 -1.06 8.00
C VAL A 183 5.04 -1.36 7.22
N SER A 184 5.73 -0.33 6.77
CA SER A 184 6.95 -0.42 5.96
C SER A 184 8.08 0.48 6.49
N GLY A 185 9.28 0.36 5.93
CA GLY A 185 10.46 1.11 6.38
C GLY A 185 11.11 0.56 7.67
N PRO A 186 12.21 1.18 8.13
CA PRO A 186 13.00 0.69 9.26
C PRO A 186 12.33 0.97 10.61
N LYS A 187 12.56 0.13 11.62
CA LYS A 187 11.97 0.25 12.98
C LYS A 187 12.13 1.63 13.64
N HIS A 188 13.18 2.39 13.31
CA HIS A 188 13.42 3.74 13.86
C HIS A 188 12.66 4.86 13.14
N ARG A 189 12.05 4.57 11.98
CA ARG A 189 11.24 5.47 11.15
C ARG A 189 10.26 4.64 10.28
N PRO A 190 9.25 4.00 10.90
CA PRO A 190 8.24 3.27 10.14
C PRO A 190 7.37 4.24 9.32
N SER A 191 6.85 3.74 8.21
CA SER A 191 5.82 4.36 7.38
C SER A 191 4.55 3.53 7.48
N LEU A 192 3.43 4.18 7.72
CA LEU A 192 2.10 3.58 7.71
C LEU A 192 1.44 3.91 6.36
N THR A 193 0.76 2.92 5.78
CA THR A 193 0.13 3.01 4.45
C THR A 193 -1.10 2.11 4.42
N THR A 194 -1.95 2.22 3.39
CA THR A 194 -3.06 1.30 3.15
C THR A 194 -3.24 1.09 1.64
N PRO A 195 -3.58 -0.12 1.16
CA PRO A 195 -3.87 -0.36 -0.25
C PRO A 195 -5.29 0.10 -0.63
N CYS A 196 -6.09 0.59 0.35
CA CYS A 196 -7.49 0.97 0.20
C CYS A 196 -8.39 -0.18 -0.31
N GLU A 197 -7.98 -1.43 -0.06
CA GLU A 197 -8.76 -2.65 -0.32
C GLU A 197 -9.78 -2.86 0.81
N PHE A 198 -11.07 -2.98 0.48
CA PHE A 198 -12.14 -3.21 1.46
C PHE A 198 -12.01 -4.58 2.11
N LEU A 199 -11.94 -4.58 3.45
CA LEU A 199 -11.74 -5.76 4.27
C LEU A 199 -12.85 -5.85 5.32
N LYS A 200 -13.44 -7.03 5.51
CA LYS A 200 -14.31 -7.35 6.65
C LYS A 200 -13.45 -7.71 7.88
N GLN A 201 -13.86 -7.29 9.07
CA GLN A 201 -13.12 -7.59 10.31
C GLN A 201 -13.01 -9.10 10.54
N GLU A 202 -14.10 -9.84 10.31
CA GLU A 202 -14.15 -11.32 10.32
C GLU A 202 -13.04 -11.96 9.47
N SER A 203 -12.77 -11.40 8.29
CA SER A 203 -11.78 -11.92 7.34
C SER A 203 -10.35 -11.56 7.73
N PHE A 204 -10.13 -10.37 8.29
CA PHE A 204 -8.84 -10.00 8.89
C PHE A 204 -8.48 -10.94 10.06
N THR A 205 -9.40 -11.19 10.99
CA THR A 205 -9.15 -12.04 12.16
C THR A 205 -9.00 -13.51 11.77
N SER A 206 -9.83 -14.00 10.85
CA SER A 206 -9.78 -15.38 10.36
C SER A 206 -8.52 -15.68 9.56
N MET A 207 -8.10 -14.80 8.64
CA MET A 207 -6.85 -15.00 7.89
C MET A 207 -5.65 -14.99 8.85
N ASN A 208 -5.60 -14.06 9.81
CA ASN A 208 -4.51 -14.00 10.77
C ASN A 208 -4.46 -15.25 11.68
N LYS A 209 -5.61 -15.83 12.01
CA LYS A 209 -5.73 -17.07 12.80
C LYS A 209 -5.29 -18.31 12.01
N ALA A 210 -5.62 -18.39 10.71
CA ALA A 210 -5.24 -19.51 9.85
C ALA A 210 -3.77 -19.46 9.41
N MET A 211 -3.31 -18.29 8.96
CA MET A 211 -2.01 -18.12 8.27
C MET A 211 -0.92 -17.47 9.13
N GLY A 212 -1.22 -17.05 10.36
CA GLY A 212 -0.31 -16.28 11.23
C GLY A 212 0.04 -14.87 10.70
N CYS A 213 -0.56 -14.44 9.59
CA CYS A 213 -0.37 -13.14 8.96
C CYS A 213 -1.55 -12.80 8.04
N VAL A 214 -1.65 -11.53 7.63
CA VAL A 214 -2.66 -11.06 6.68
C VAL A 214 -1.97 -10.42 5.47
N LYS A 215 -2.48 -10.69 4.26
CA LYS A 215 -1.92 -10.25 2.99
C LYS A 215 -2.93 -9.47 2.16
N SER A 216 -2.53 -8.29 1.68
CA SER A 216 -3.24 -7.53 0.65
C SER A 216 -3.28 -8.27 -0.69
N VAL A 217 -4.07 -7.78 -1.66
CA VAL A 217 -4.06 -8.35 -3.03
C VAL A 217 -2.66 -8.31 -3.63
N MET A 218 -1.90 -7.26 -3.34
CA MET A 218 -0.51 -7.06 -3.78
C MET A 218 0.54 -7.88 -2.99
N LYS A 219 0.11 -8.84 -2.14
CA LYS A 219 0.94 -9.69 -1.25
C LYS A 219 1.71 -8.95 -0.13
N GLU A 220 1.41 -7.68 0.10
CA GLU A 220 2.03 -6.88 1.16
C GLU A 220 1.41 -7.19 2.53
N ASP A 221 2.25 -7.17 3.57
CA ASP A 221 1.88 -7.49 4.96
C ASP A 221 0.93 -6.45 5.56
N VAL A 222 -0.33 -6.82 5.72
CA VAL A 222 -1.30 -6.07 6.52
C VAL A 222 -1.06 -6.39 7.99
N LYS A 223 -0.86 -5.36 8.83
CA LYS A 223 -0.55 -5.50 10.26
C LYS A 223 -1.67 -5.07 11.18
N PHE A 224 -2.54 -4.17 10.73
CA PHE A 224 -3.70 -3.70 11.51
C PHE A 224 -4.93 -3.60 10.62
N PHE A 225 -6.10 -3.72 11.22
CA PHE A 225 -7.39 -3.36 10.64
C PHE A 225 -7.75 -1.93 11.07
N LEU A 226 -8.34 -1.12 10.19
CA LEU A 226 -8.91 0.20 10.52
C LEU A 226 -10.35 0.26 9.99
N PRO A 227 -11.38 0.31 10.84
CA PRO A 227 -12.76 0.41 10.37
C PRO A 227 -13.01 1.73 9.64
N MET A 228 -13.84 1.70 8.61
CA MET A 228 -14.28 2.87 7.86
C MET A 228 -15.59 3.41 8.43
N TYR A 229 -15.85 4.70 8.25
CA TYR A 229 -17.22 5.23 8.35
C TYR A 229 -17.87 5.14 6.96
N ILE A 230 -18.85 4.23 6.80
CA ILE A 230 -19.55 4.00 5.53
C ILE A 230 -20.86 4.79 5.50
N HIS A 231 -21.78 4.47 6.41
CA HIS A 231 -23.06 5.16 6.63
C HIS A 231 -23.41 5.12 8.13
N PRO A 232 -24.39 5.90 8.62
CA PRO A 232 -24.61 6.03 10.07
C PRO A 232 -24.85 4.71 10.82
N PRO A 233 -25.70 3.77 10.37
CA PRO A 233 -25.91 2.49 11.06
C PRO A 233 -24.65 1.62 11.23
N HIS A 234 -23.63 1.83 10.38
CA HIS A 234 -22.31 1.19 10.49
C HIS A 234 -21.36 2.03 11.35
N GLY A 235 -21.28 3.33 11.07
CA GLY A 235 -20.44 4.30 11.80
C GLY A 235 -20.76 4.41 13.29
N ASP A 236 -22.01 4.22 13.68
CA ASP A 236 -22.44 4.18 15.09
C ASP A 236 -21.86 2.98 15.87
N LYS A 237 -21.26 2.00 15.16
CA LYS A 237 -20.60 0.82 15.76
C LYS A 237 -19.09 0.88 15.76
N ILE A 238 -18.45 1.67 14.89
CA ILE A 238 -16.99 1.57 14.67
C ILE A 238 -16.12 2.04 15.84
N LYS A 239 -16.68 2.80 16.80
CA LYS A 239 -15.89 3.53 17.81
C LYS A 239 -14.91 2.65 18.59
N GLN A 240 -15.37 1.50 19.09
CA GLN A 240 -14.52 0.64 19.94
C GLN A 240 -13.38 0.00 19.13
N THR A 241 -13.68 -0.52 17.94
CA THR A 241 -12.67 -1.05 17.01
C THR A 241 -11.69 0.05 16.59
N PHE A 242 -12.18 1.25 16.25
CA PHE A 242 -11.34 2.38 15.85
C PHE A 242 -10.34 2.76 16.96
N GLU A 243 -10.79 2.88 18.20
CA GLU A 243 -9.93 3.17 19.36
C GLU A 243 -8.91 2.05 19.59
N ASN A 244 -9.34 0.78 19.53
CA ASN A 244 -8.45 -0.38 19.66
C ASN A 244 -7.36 -0.39 18.56
N SER A 245 -7.75 -0.14 17.31
CA SER A 245 -6.84 -0.07 16.15
C SER A 245 -5.84 1.09 16.26
N LEU A 246 -6.29 2.27 16.66
CA LEU A 246 -5.41 3.42 16.88
C LEU A 246 -4.44 3.18 18.04
N VAL A 247 -4.85 2.53 19.13
CA VAL A 247 -3.98 2.13 20.24
C VAL A 247 -2.92 1.12 19.79
N GLN A 248 -3.25 0.17 18.90
CA GLN A 248 -2.25 -0.74 18.31
C GLN A 248 -1.26 0.00 17.41
N VAL A 249 -1.74 0.88 16.51
CA VAL A 249 -0.89 1.70 15.62
C VAL A 249 0.02 2.64 16.43
N ALA A 250 -0.46 3.19 17.53
CA ALA A 250 0.34 4.00 18.45
C ALA A 250 1.56 3.26 19.04
N GLY A 251 1.58 1.91 18.98
CA GLY A 251 2.71 1.09 19.39
C GLY A 251 3.91 1.15 18.43
N ILE A 252 3.70 1.51 17.16
CA ILE A 252 4.78 1.70 16.18
C ILE A 252 5.12 3.18 15.93
N LEU A 253 4.20 4.10 16.25
CA LEU A 253 4.42 5.53 16.01
C LEU A 253 5.44 6.10 16.99
N LYS A 254 6.62 6.49 16.48
CA LYS A 254 7.65 7.22 17.25
C LYS A 254 7.01 8.39 18.02
N SER A 255 7.28 8.47 19.33
CA SER A 255 6.72 9.45 20.28
C SER A 255 5.22 9.32 20.63
N CYS A 256 4.55 8.25 20.22
CA CYS A 256 3.30 7.81 20.88
C CYS A 256 3.61 6.79 21.99
N ASN A 257 2.65 6.60 22.89
CA ASN A 257 2.60 5.50 23.86
C ASN A 257 1.16 4.98 23.95
N PRO A 258 0.89 3.70 23.61
CA PRO A 258 -0.47 3.12 23.59
C PRO A 258 -1.30 3.29 24.86
N LYS A 259 -0.67 3.49 26.02
CA LYS A 259 -1.34 3.62 27.33
C LYS A 259 -1.35 5.06 27.89
N LYS A 260 -0.80 6.04 27.17
CA LYS A 260 -0.61 7.42 27.68
C LYS A 260 -0.85 8.54 26.66
N THR A 261 -0.81 8.27 25.35
CA THR A 261 -1.13 9.30 24.34
C THR A 261 -2.65 9.41 24.20
N PRO A 262 -3.24 10.62 24.30
CA PRO A 262 -4.67 10.83 24.07
C PRO A 262 -5.12 10.34 22.68
N ILE A 263 -6.37 9.93 22.55
CA ILE A 263 -6.89 9.40 21.29
C ILE A 263 -6.82 10.46 20.17
N GLU A 264 -7.09 11.73 20.49
CA GLU A 264 -7.02 12.86 19.55
C GLU A 264 -5.60 13.04 18.98
N GLU A 265 -4.57 12.85 19.81
CA GLU A 265 -3.16 12.90 19.38
C GLU A 265 -2.80 11.72 18.46
N ILE A 266 -3.44 10.57 18.61
CA ILE A 266 -3.25 9.43 17.69
C ILE A 266 -4.01 9.69 16.39
N VAL A 267 -5.26 10.19 16.44
CA VAL A 267 -6.07 10.54 15.26
C VAL A 267 -5.31 11.52 14.35
N ILE A 268 -4.79 12.62 14.92
CA ILE A 268 -4.01 13.65 14.20
C ILE A 268 -2.75 13.09 13.53
N ARG A 269 -2.23 11.96 14.00
CA ARG A 269 -1.01 11.33 13.46
C ARG A 269 -1.27 10.15 12.54
N VAL A 270 -2.42 9.48 12.64
CA VAL A 270 -2.76 8.32 11.81
C VAL A 270 -3.54 8.75 10.57
N ILE A 271 -4.69 9.42 10.73
CA ILE A 271 -5.57 9.68 9.58
C ILE A 271 -4.95 10.69 8.59
N PRO A 272 -4.35 11.81 9.01
CA PRO A 272 -3.63 12.73 8.12
C PRO A 272 -2.39 12.12 7.46
N ASN A 273 -1.72 11.17 8.12
CA ASN A 273 -0.62 10.39 7.52
C ASN A 273 -1.14 9.44 6.44
N LEU A 274 -2.18 8.66 6.71
CA LEU A 274 -2.81 7.78 5.73
C LEU A 274 -3.33 8.57 4.52
N MET A 275 -4.05 9.67 4.74
CA MET A 275 -4.49 10.57 3.65
C MET A 275 -3.31 11.08 2.83
N SER A 276 -2.21 11.52 3.47
CA SER A 276 -1.01 11.98 2.76
C SER A 276 -0.34 10.85 1.97
N ALA A 277 -0.30 9.62 2.50
CA ALA A 277 0.26 8.46 1.83
C ALA A 277 -0.59 8.02 0.63
N THR A 278 -1.92 8.00 0.77
CA THR A 278 -2.85 7.65 -0.32
C THR A 278 -2.73 8.63 -1.50
N VAL A 279 -2.49 9.93 -1.26
CA VAL A 279 -2.18 10.88 -2.35
C VAL A 279 -0.82 10.58 -3.03
N VAL A 280 0.18 10.09 -2.28
CA VAL A 280 1.46 9.66 -2.86
C VAL A 280 1.27 8.43 -3.76
N GLU A 281 0.51 7.42 -3.32
CA GLU A 281 0.21 6.23 -4.12
C GLU A 281 -0.59 6.59 -5.39
N PHE A 282 -1.66 7.38 -5.25
CA PHE A 282 -2.43 7.93 -6.38
C PHE A 282 -1.53 8.63 -7.41
N SER A 283 -0.55 9.41 -6.95
CA SER A 283 0.33 10.19 -7.84
C SER A 283 1.22 9.36 -8.76
N LYS A 284 1.44 8.07 -8.45
CA LYS A 284 2.24 7.12 -9.25
C LYS A 284 1.55 6.72 -10.55
N GLY A 285 0.21 6.75 -10.60
CA GLY A 285 -0.57 6.65 -11.84
C GLY A 285 -0.76 5.24 -12.42
N THR A 286 -0.57 4.19 -11.63
CA THR A 286 -0.99 2.82 -11.98
C THR A 286 -2.51 2.71 -11.93
N GLN A 287 -3.13 2.18 -13.00
CA GLN A 287 -4.59 2.31 -13.22
C GLN A 287 -5.44 1.71 -12.08
N HIS A 288 -5.16 0.47 -11.67
CA HIS A 288 -5.85 -0.18 -10.54
C HIS A 288 -5.60 0.52 -9.19
N THR A 289 -4.42 1.11 -9.00
CA THR A 289 -4.09 1.88 -7.78
C THR A 289 -4.85 3.21 -7.72
N SER A 290 -5.22 3.79 -8.87
CA SER A 290 -5.78 5.14 -8.93
C SER A 290 -7.19 5.24 -8.35
N ASP A 291 -8.13 4.38 -8.73
CA ASP A 291 -9.50 4.47 -8.23
C ASP A 291 -9.63 4.01 -6.76
N ASN A 292 -8.94 2.93 -6.35
CA ASN A 292 -8.86 2.54 -4.92
C ASN A 292 -8.28 3.65 -4.04
N SER A 293 -7.18 4.30 -4.46
CA SER A 293 -6.59 5.41 -3.70
C SER A 293 -7.51 6.64 -3.66
N LEU A 294 -8.24 6.90 -4.74
CA LEU A 294 -9.19 8.02 -4.81
C LEU A 294 -10.31 7.84 -3.77
N ASN A 295 -10.93 6.65 -3.75
CA ASN A 295 -12.01 6.33 -2.83
C ASN A 295 -11.51 6.23 -1.38
N GLY A 296 -10.33 5.64 -1.18
CA GLY A 296 -9.65 5.57 0.12
C GLY A 296 -9.35 6.93 0.73
N TYR A 297 -8.86 7.90 -0.05
CA TYR A 297 -8.61 9.26 0.45
C TYR A 297 -9.89 9.91 1.02
N PHE A 298 -10.99 9.82 0.28
CA PHE A 298 -12.25 10.45 0.69
C PHE A 298 -12.95 9.69 1.83
N SER A 299 -12.82 8.37 1.88
CA SER A 299 -13.28 7.56 3.02
C SER A 299 -12.50 7.91 4.30
N LEU A 300 -11.17 8.07 4.20
CA LEU A 300 -10.33 8.55 5.31
C LEU A 300 -10.70 9.99 5.72
N HIS A 301 -11.07 10.85 4.77
CA HIS A 301 -11.58 12.18 5.08
C HIS A 301 -12.93 12.12 5.82
N ARG A 302 -13.90 11.28 5.40
CA ARG A 302 -15.16 11.10 6.16
C ARG A 302 -14.91 10.55 7.56
N LEU A 303 -13.99 9.59 7.70
CA LEU A 303 -13.57 9.05 9.00
C LEU A 303 -12.92 10.13 9.89
N LEU A 304 -12.15 11.07 9.32
CA LEU A 304 -11.61 12.23 10.04
C LEU A 304 -12.71 13.21 10.46
N LEU A 305 -13.73 13.44 9.62
CA LEU A 305 -14.90 14.24 9.98
C LEU A 305 -15.70 13.58 11.11
N TRP A 306 -15.93 12.27 11.06
CA TRP A 306 -16.56 11.51 12.16
C TRP A 306 -15.76 11.58 13.47
N ALA A 307 -14.42 11.57 13.39
CA ALA A 307 -13.58 11.75 14.56
C ALA A 307 -13.72 13.17 15.17
N LEU A 308 -13.97 14.21 14.36
CA LEU A 308 -14.26 15.57 14.86
C LEU A 308 -15.63 15.66 15.54
N GLU A 309 -16.60 14.86 15.11
CA GLU A 309 -17.92 14.72 15.76
C GLU A 309 -17.81 13.92 17.07
N THR A 310 -16.91 12.92 17.12
CA THR A 310 -16.74 11.99 18.25
C THR A 310 -15.84 12.53 19.37
N TYR A 311 -14.83 13.35 19.06
CA TYR A 311 -13.82 13.81 20.01
C TYR A 311 -13.78 15.35 20.10
N PRO A 312 -14.48 15.99 21.08
CA PRO A 312 -14.68 17.44 21.11
C PRO A 312 -13.41 18.31 21.09
N ASN A 313 -12.30 17.81 21.64
CA ASN A 313 -11.03 18.55 21.68
C ASN A 313 -10.32 18.59 20.30
N LEU A 314 -10.62 17.63 19.42
CA LEU A 314 -9.86 17.37 18.19
C LEU A 314 -9.86 18.59 17.25
N GLN A 315 -10.99 19.28 17.10
CA GLN A 315 -11.10 20.47 16.26
C GLN A 315 -10.15 21.57 16.71
N LYS A 316 -10.13 21.87 18.02
CA LYS A 316 -9.26 22.90 18.60
C LYS A 316 -7.79 22.52 18.42
N LEU A 317 -7.43 21.27 18.73
CA LEU A 317 -6.05 20.77 18.63
C LEU A 317 -5.52 20.80 17.18
N ILE A 318 -6.38 20.58 16.19
CA ILE A 318 -6.06 20.72 14.76
C ILE A 318 -5.88 22.19 14.37
N ASP A 319 -6.84 23.06 14.71
CA ASP A 319 -6.77 24.48 14.36
C ASP A 319 -5.58 25.19 15.04
N ASP A 320 -5.24 24.82 16.28
CA ASP A 320 -4.07 25.36 16.99
C ASP A 320 -2.74 24.92 16.32
N ARG A 321 -2.64 23.67 15.85
CA ARG A 321 -1.46 23.15 15.11
C ARG A 321 -1.31 23.75 13.71
N LEU A 322 -2.43 24.12 13.08
CA LEU A 322 -2.44 24.90 11.86
C LEU A 322 -1.94 26.32 12.15
N LYS A 323 -2.52 26.99 13.15
CA LYS A 323 -2.13 28.34 13.59
C LYS A 323 -0.65 28.45 13.94
N GLU A 324 -0.12 27.55 14.76
CA GLU A 324 1.30 27.55 15.14
C GLU A 324 2.23 27.53 13.93
N PHE A 325 1.96 26.68 12.94
CA PHE A 325 2.79 26.56 11.74
C PHE A 325 2.58 27.76 10.80
N ILE A 326 1.36 28.27 10.67
CA ILE A 326 1.06 29.42 9.82
C ILE A 326 1.76 30.67 10.38
N ASP A 327 1.61 30.96 11.67
CA ASP A 327 2.08 32.19 12.28
C ASP A 327 3.58 32.16 12.65
N ASN A 328 4.09 31.02 13.17
CA ASN A 328 5.44 30.93 13.73
C ASN A 328 6.38 30.08 12.87
N GLU A 329 7.44 30.70 12.35
CA GLU A 329 8.41 30.07 11.46
C GLU A 329 9.21 28.93 12.11
N ASP A 330 9.53 29.00 13.40
CA ASP A 330 10.25 27.93 14.11
C ASP A 330 9.43 26.63 14.18
N ARG A 331 8.09 26.76 14.23
CA ARG A 331 7.15 25.63 14.21
C ARG A 331 7.04 24.97 12.83
N ARG A 332 7.51 25.64 11.77
CA ARG A 332 7.57 25.08 10.40
C ARG A 332 8.74 24.13 10.19
N THR A 333 9.78 24.23 11.03
CA THR A 333 11.07 23.56 10.78
C THR A 333 10.99 22.03 10.68
N LYS A 334 11.96 21.38 10.03
CA LYS A 334 12.11 19.91 9.98
C LYS A 334 12.12 19.23 11.37
N LYS A 335 12.43 19.98 12.44
CA LYS A 335 12.40 19.50 13.83
C LYS A 335 11.01 19.57 14.44
N ALA A 336 10.27 20.66 14.22
CA ALA A 336 8.94 20.89 14.78
C ALA A 336 7.83 20.21 13.97
N CYS A 337 7.91 20.28 12.64
CA CYS A 337 6.99 19.63 11.70
C CYS A 337 7.77 18.71 10.74
N PRO A 338 8.16 17.49 11.13
CA PRO A 338 9.06 16.69 10.29
C PRO A 338 8.38 16.16 9.01
N HIS A 339 7.04 16.05 8.99
CA HIS A 339 6.23 15.52 7.90
C HIS A 339 5.21 16.56 7.38
N ILE A 340 5.67 17.52 6.58
CA ILE A 340 4.85 18.68 6.14
C ILE A 340 3.62 18.29 5.30
N GLY A 341 3.67 17.20 4.52
CA GLY A 341 2.52 16.70 3.75
C GLY A 341 1.40 16.11 4.63
N GLU A 342 1.74 15.57 5.80
CA GLU A 342 0.78 15.09 6.80
C GLU A 342 0.14 16.28 7.51
N TRP A 343 0.93 17.31 7.84
CA TRP A 343 0.43 18.59 8.34
C TRP A 343 -0.55 19.26 7.35
N LEU A 344 -0.30 19.17 6.03
CA LEU A 344 -1.19 19.74 5.03
C LEU A 344 -2.58 19.09 5.03
N MET A 345 -2.66 17.79 5.35
CA MET A 345 -3.94 17.08 5.48
C MET A 345 -4.74 17.50 6.72
N LEU A 346 -4.14 18.21 7.69
CA LEU A 346 -4.87 18.81 8.81
C LEU A 346 -5.85 19.91 8.34
N LEU A 347 -5.59 20.56 7.19
CA LEU A 347 -6.52 21.53 6.62
C LEU A 347 -7.89 20.89 6.33
N ALA A 348 -7.93 19.61 5.93
CA ALA A 348 -9.18 18.88 5.66
C ALA A 348 -10.13 18.85 6.88
N ALA A 349 -9.57 18.95 8.08
CA ALA A 349 -10.29 18.95 9.35
C ALA A 349 -10.45 20.35 9.97
N SER A 350 -9.95 21.41 9.34
CA SER A 350 -10.02 22.75 9.92
C SER A 350 -11.43 23.32 9.92
N SER A 351 -11.70 24.22 10.87
CA SER A 351 -12.88 25.08 10.86
C SER A 351 -12.55 26.55 10.53
N LYS A 352 -11.24 26.88 10.44
CA LYS A 352 -10.73 28.26 10.38
C LYS A 352 -9.79 28.55 9.21
N TYR A 353 -9.07 27.53 8.74
CA TYR A 353 -7.98 27.66 7.76
C TYR A 353 -8.25 26.83 6.52
N ARG A 354 -8.01 27.40 5.35
CA ARG A 354 -8.01 26.73 4.04
C ARG A 354 -6.61 26.78 3.45
N TRP A 355 -6.42 26.18 2.27
CA TRP A 355 -5.13 26.19 1.59
C TRP A 355 -4.60 27.62 1.36
N GLN A 356 -5.46 28.58 1.02
CA GLN A 356 -5.03 29.95 0.73
C GLN A 356 -4.37 30.64 1.93
N ASP A 357 -4.83 30.37 3.16
CA ASP A 357 -4.26 30.92 4.40
C ASP A 357 -2.92 30.23 4.75
N ALA A 358 -2.84 28.92 4.49
CA ALA A 358 -1.66 28.10 4.75
C ALA A 358 -0.55 28.22 3.69
N ALA A 359 -0.87 28.63 2.46
CA ALA A 359 0.00 28.43 1.30
C ALA A 359 1.38 29.09 1.45
N MET A 360 1.43 30.35 1.86
CA MET A 360 2.70 31.08 2.00
C MET A 360 3.61 30.44 3.07
N ALA A 361 3.04 30.04 4.21
CA ALA A 361 3.76 29.33 5.27
C ALA A 361 4.28 27.98 4.78
N TYR A 362 3.40 27.14 4.20
CA TYR A 362 3.77 25.83 3.66
C TYR A 362 4.87 25.95 2.59
N MET A 363 4.69 26.85 1.62
CA MET A 363 5.62 27.01 0.51
C MET A 363 6.98 27.50 1.00
N SER A 364 7.04 28.47 1.93
CA SER A 364 8.30 28.98 2.49
C SER A 364 9.21 27.87 3.02
N GLU A 365 8.64 26.87 3.70
CA GLU A 365 9.35 25.72 4.21
C GLU A 365 9.59 24.65 3.12
N SER A 366 8.64 24.48 2.19
CA SER A 366 8.79 23.55 1.06
C SER A 366 9.99 23.90 0.17
N TRP A 367 10.18 25.17 -0.19
CA TRP A 367 11.37 25.62 -0.95
C TRP A 367 12.67 25.25 -0.23
N ARG A 368 12.78 25.55 1.07
CA ARG A 368 13.93 25.20 1.94
C ARG A 368 14.17 23.69 2.01
N ARG A 369 13.11 22.87 2.08
CA ARG A 369 13.25 21.40 2.13
C ARG A 369 13.78 20.81 0.83
N HIS A 370 13.50 21.43 -0.32
CA HIS A 370 13.93 20.92 -1.63
C HIS A 370 15.42 21.12 -1.91
N VAL A 371 16.05 22.18 -1.37
CA VAL A 371 17.47 22.51 -1.61
C VAL A 371 18.39 21.32 -1.38
N MET A 372 18.16 20.59 -0.28
CA MET A 372 18.94 19.41 0.11
C MET A 372 19.06 18.37 -1.02
N TRP A 373 18.03 18.24 -1.86
CA TRP A 373 17.97 17.27 -2.96
C TRP A 373 18.53 17.84 -4.25
N TYR A 374 17.99 18.97 -4.75
CA TYR A 374 18.41 19.48 -6.06
C TYR A 374 19.88 19.95 -6.08
N VAL A 375 20.47 20.33 -4.93
CA VAL A 375 21.90 20.65 -4.81
C VAL A 375 22.78 19.40 -4.66
N LYS A 376 22.22 18.27 -4.17
CA LYS A 376 22.92 16.99 -4.23
C LYS A 376 23.06 16.53 -5.69
N ASP A 377 22.00 16.70 -6.47
CA ASP A 377 21.95 16.29 -7.88
C ASP A 377 22.70 17.25 -8.81
N ASP A 378 22.85 18.52 -8.41
CA ASP A 378 23.53 19.56 -9.20
C ASP A 378 24.17 20.65 -8.31
N ALA A 379 25.50 20.63 -8.21
CA ALA A 379 26.27 21.57 -7.40
C ALA A 379 26.00 23.04 -7.76
N LYS A 380 25.78 23.35 -9.05
CA LYS A 380 25.58 24.72 -9.52
C LYS A 380 24.34 25.36 -8.89
N LEU A 381 23.34 24.57 -8.51
CA LEU A 381 22.14 25.07 -7.85
C LEU A 381 22.36 25.47 -6.38
N GLY A 382 23.51 25.12 -5.78
CA GLY A 382 23.91 25.54 -4.44
C GLY A 382 24.91 26.70 -4.41
N PHE A 383 25.38 27.20 -5.56
CA PHE A 383 26.20 28.42 -5.59
C PHE A 383 25.34 29.69 -5.49
N LEU A 384 25.86 30.78 -4.95
CA LEU A 384 25.09 32.02 -4.73
C LEU A 384 25.09 32.94 -5.96
N ASP A 385 26.03 32.74 -6.88
CA ASP A 385 26.26 33.48 -8.13
C ASP A 385 25.70 32.77 -9.38
N THR A 386 24.90 31.70 -9.19
CA THR A 386 24.32 30.95 -10.31
C THR A 386 23.40 31.84 -11.14
N ASP A 387 23.56 31.74 -12.46
CA ASP A 387 22.63 32.31 -13.45
C ASP A 387 21.16 32.04 -13.11
N LYS A 388 20.33 33.04 -13.41
CA LYS A 388 18.91 33.08 -13.09
C LYS A 388 18.11 32.03 -13.84
N ASP A 389 18.26 31.97 -15.15
CA ASP A 389 17.43 31.13 -15.99
C ASP A 389 17.81 29.66 -15.81
N TYR A 390 19.11 29.38 -15.67
CA TYR A 390 19.63 28.09 -15.24
C TYR A 390 19.05 27.66 -13.88
N ARG A 391 19.10 28.52 -12.85
CA ARG A 391 18.58 28.24 -11.51
C ARG A 391 17.10 27.92 -11.54
N ILE A 392 16.29 28.78 -12.16
CA ILE A 392 14.83 28.60 -12.25
C ILE A 392 14.51 27.28 -12.97
N LYS A 393 15.06 27.07 -14.17
CA LYS A 393 14.78 25.90 -15.00
C LYS A 393 15.22 24.60 -14.35
N GLN A 394 16.48 24.51 -13.92
CA GLN A 394 17.04 23.24 -13.43
C GLN A 394 16.45 22.85 -12.06
N THR A 395 16.12 23.81 -11.19
CA THR A 395 15.35 23.49 -9.97
C THR A 395 13.91 23.12 -10.29
N PHE A 396 13.24 23.76 -11.27
CA PHE A 396 11.88 23.38 -11.67
C PHE A 396 11.83 21.91 -12.13
N GLU A 397 12.76 21.50 -12.98
CA GLU A 397 12.88 20.13 -13.49
C GLU A 397 13.13 19.12 -12.35
N ARG A 398 14.12 19.37 -11.47
CA ARG A 398 14.48 18.46 -10.36
C ARG A 398 13.40 18.37 -9.27
N THR A 399 12.56 19.39 -9.11
CA THR A 399 11.46 19.41 -8.11
C THR A 399 10.11 18.90 -8.64
N ALA A 400 10.04 18.39 -9.87
CA ALA A 400 8.77 18.00 -10.51
C ALA A 400 7.93 17.03 -9.65
N VAL A 401 8.54 16.06 -8.97
CA VAL A 401 7.83 15.08 -8.12
C VAL A 401 7.17 15.75 -6.92
N SER A 402 7.91 16.54 -6.12
CA SER A 402 7.38 17.16 -4.91
C SER A 402 6.38 18.28 -5.22
N ARG A 403 6.59 19.02 -6.32
CA ARG A 403 5.62 20.01 -6.83
C ARG A 403 4.33 19.36 -7.32
N LYS A 404 4.39 18.21 -7.99
CA LYS A 404 3.22 17.40 -8.39
C LYS A 404 2.48 16.84 -7.17
N LEU A 405 3.20 16.38 -6.14
CA LEU A 405 2.60 15.92 -4.88
C LEU A 405 1.85 17.03 -4.14
N LEU A 406 2.46 18.21 -3.97
CA LEU A 406 1.78 19.36 -3.36
C LEU A 406 0.52 19.74 -4.14
N ALA A 407 0.64 19.86 -5.46
CA ALA A 407 -0.49 20.25 -6.30
C ALA A 407 -1.63 19.22 -6.22
N PHE A 408 -1.34 17.91 -6.20
CA PHE A 408 -2.35 16.91 -5.91
C PHE A 408 -2.98 17.09 -4.52
N GLN A 409 -2.18 17.25 -3.46
CA GLN A 409 -2.72 17.42 -2.11
C GLN A 409 -3.66 18.63 -2.00
N VAL A 410 -3.35 19.73 -2.67
CA VAL A 410 -4.22 20.92 -2.76
C VAL A 410 -5.49 20.66 -3.59
N LEU A 411 -5.40 19.96 -4.71
CA LEU A 411 -6.56 19.57 -5.52
C LEU A 411 -7.50 18.62 -4.77
N PHE A 412 -6.94 17.66 -4.03
CA PHE A 412 -7.69 16.78 -3.14
C PHE A 412 -8.42 17.59 -2.06
N LEU A 413 -7.74 18.53 -1.38
CA LEU A 413 -8.35 19.42 -0.38
C LEU A 413 -9.48 20.28 -0.96
N ASP A 414 -9.31 20.86 -2.15
CA ASP A 414 -10.35 21.68 -2.81
C ASP A 414 -11.61 20.86 -3.18
N ILE A 415 -11.45 19.58 -3.53
CA ILE A 415 -12.56 18.66 -3.87
C ILE A 415 -13.21 18.08 -2.58
N ALA A 416 -12.41 17.85 -1.53
CA ALA A 416 -12.91 17.45 -0.22
C ALA A 416 -13.72 18.57 0.45
N MET A 417 -13.20 19.81 0.42
CA MET A 417 -13.76 21.00 1.07
C MET A 417 -14.03 22.16 0.08
N PRO A 418 -14.99 22.02 -0.85
CA PRO A 418 -15.41 23.13 -1.70
C PRO A 418 -15.83 24.38 -0.89
N LYS A 419 -15.76 25.57 -1.50
CA LYS A 419 -15.98 26.85 -0.80
C LYS A 419 -17.47 27.15 -0.55
N ASP A 420 -18.34 26.59 -1.37
CA ASP A 420 -19.79 26.76 -1.38
C ASP A 420 -20.55 25.80 -0.43
N LYS A 421 -19.84 24.95 0.33
CA LYS A 421 -20.45 23.90 1.16
C LYS A 421 -20.07 24.02 2.62
N THR A 422 -21.04 23.86 3.51
CA THR A 422 -20.81 23.74 4.95
C THR A 422 -20.30 22.34 5.29
N ARG A 423 -19.73 22.15 6.49
CA ARG A 423 -19.31 20.80 6.94
C ARG A 423 -20.47 19.80 6.95
N ALA A 424 -21.69 20.24 7.28
CA ALA A 424 -22.88 19.40 7.25
C ALA A 424 -23.19 18.91 5.82
N ASP A 425 -23.01 19.76 4.81
CA ASP A 425 -23.16 19.37 3.40
C ASP A 425 -22.09 18.37 2.96
N LEU A 426 -20.83 18.52 3.43
CA LEU A 426 -19.75 17.56 3.15
C LEU A 426 -20.06 16.18 3.74
N ILE A 427 -20.51 16.16 5.00
CA ILE A 427 -20.91 14.94 5.72
C ILE A 427 -22.09 14.28 5.01
N LYS A 428 -23.17 15.03 4.75
CA LYS A 428 -24.35 14.55 4.03
C LYS A 428 -24.00 13.96 2.67
N ARG A 429 -23.13 14.62 1.89
CA ARG A 429 -22.63 14.12 0.60
C ARG A 429 -21.97 12.75 0.76
N TYR A 430 -21.07 12.58 1.73
CA TYR A 430 -20.41 11.30 1.98
C TYR A 430 -21.39 10.22 2.44
N ASP A 431 -22.29 10.52 3.38
CA ASP A 431 -23.19 9.53 3.97
C ASP A 431 -24.25 9.06 2.96
N THR A 432 -24.69 9.93 2.03
CA THR A 432 -25.53 9.51 0.89
C THR A 432 -24.80 8.67 -0.16
N ASN A 433 -23.47 8.60 -0.10
CA ASN A 433 -22.60 7.96 -1.09
C ASN A 433 -21.59 6.98 -0.43
N LEU A 434 -21.95 6.38 0.71
CA LEU A 434 -21.20 5.32 1.40
C LEU A 434 -19.75 5.68 1.79
N GLY A 435 -19.47 6.97 2.03
CA GLY A 435 -18.13 7.52 2.32
C GLY A 435 -17.30 7.91 1.08
N PHE A 436 -17.75 7.55 -0.11
CA PHE A 436 -16.99 7.67 -1.36
C PHE A 436 -17.18 9.02 -2.08
N PRO A 437 -16.28 9.38 -3.02
CA PRO A 437 -16.50 10.52 -3.91
C PRO A 437 -17.72 10.33 -4.81
N THR A 438 -18.45 11.42 -5.09
CA THR A 438 -19.46 11.41 -6.16
C THR A 438 -18.77 11.30 -7.53
N ALA A 439 -19.52 10.88 -8.57
CA ALA A 439 -19.01 10.86 -9.94
C ALA A 439 -18.45 12.24 -10.40
N GLU A 440 -19.00 13.34 -9.90
CA GLU A 440 -18.49 14.70 -10.13
C GLU A 440 -17.12 14.92 -9.49
N MET A 441 -16.90 14.44 -8.26
CA MET A 441 -15.59 14.51 -7.57
C MET A 441 -14.55 13.65 -8.30
N VAL A 442 -14.93 12.45 -8.76
CA VAL A 442 -14.08 11.57 -9.57
C VAL A 442 -13.71 12.24 -10.91
N LYS A 443 -14.69 12.88 -11.57
CA LYS A 443 -14.45 13.66 -12.79
C LYS A 443 -13.53 14.86 -12.51
N ALA A 444 -13.79 15.64 -11.47
CA ALA A 444 -12.98 16.80 -11.11
C ALA A 444 -11.53 16.43 -10.81
N MET A 445 -11.28 15.26 -10.20
CA MET A 445 -9.93 14.73 -10.04
C MET A 445 -9.30 14.36 -11.39
N LYS A 446 -10.01 13.63 -12.25
CA LYS A 446 -9.53 13.20 -13.58
C LYS A 446 -9.21 14.41 -14.49
N ASP A 447 -10.09 15.41 -14.53
CA ASP A 447 -9.87 16.71 -15.18
C ASP A 447 -8.63 17.45 -14.62
N SER A 448 -8.31 17.26 -13.34
CA SER A 448 -7.17 17.91 -12.67
C SER A 448 -5.84 17.18 -12.87
N ILE A 449 -5.86 15.85 -13.03
CA ILE A 449 -4.70 15.08 -13.51
C ILE A 449 -4.26 15.61 -14.89
N ASP A 450 -5.20 15.90 -15.79
CA ASP A 450 -4.89 16.40 -17.13
C ASP A 450 -4.36 17.83 -17.13
N LYS A 451 -4.80 18.69 -16.20
CA LYS A 451 -4.16 19.99 -15.95
C LYS A 451 -2.70 19.81 -15.50
N LEU A 452 -2.42 18.89 -14.58
CA LEU A 452 -1.07 18.62 -14.07
C LEU A 452 -0.09 18.11 -15.14
N LYS A 453 -0.57 17.44 -16.19
CA LYS A 453 0.28 17.02 -17.34
C LYS A 453 0.87 18.21 -18.11
N ASN A 454 0.25 19.39 -18.02
CA ASN A 454 0.60 20.57 -18.81
C ASN A 454 1.45 21.61 -18.06
N VAL A 455 1.76 21.39 -16.77
CA VAL A 455 2.55 22.30 -15.92
C VAL A 455 4.03 22.30 -16.35
N LYS A 456 4.46 23.36 -17.05
CA LYS A 456 5.81 23.53 -17.63
C LYS A 456 6.62 24.66 -16.98
N THR A 457 5.96 25.60 -16.30
CA THR A 457 6.58 26.75 -15.64
C THR A 457 6.15 26.87 -14.18
N TYR A 458 6.87 27.67 -13.38
CA TYR A 458 6.42 28.00 -12.02
C TYR A 458 5.09 28.76 -12.02
N LYS A 459 4.80 29.58 -13.04
CA LYS A 459 3.51 30.26 -13.19
C LYS A 459 2.37 29.24 -13.27
N ASP A 460 2.45 28.27 -14.18
CA ASP A 460 1.42 27.23 -14.33
C ASP A 460 1.20 26.45 -13.02
N TRP A 461 2.26 26.27 -12.24
CA TRP A 461 2.18 25.60 -10.94
C TRP A 461 1.52 26.48 -9.87
N PHE A 462 1.82 27.78 -9.80
CA PHE A 462 1.11 28.73 -8.93
C PHE A 462 -0.38 28.84 -9.31
N ASP A 463 -0.68 28.85 -10.61
CA ASP A 463 -2.06 28.90 -11.14
C ASP A 463 -2.85 27.65 -10.71
N VAL A 464 -2.25 26.45 -10.81
CA VAL A 464 -2.86 25.20 -10.29
C VAL A 464 -3.04 25.22 -8.78
N LEU A 465 -2.09 25.80 -8.04
CA LEU A 465 -2.19 25.99 -6.58
C LEU A 465 -3.17 27.11 -6.17
N LYS A 466 -3.75 27.86 -7.11
CA LYS A 466 -4.67 28.99 -6.87
C LYS A 466 -4.10 30.03 -5.91
N VAL A 467 -2.81 30.35 -6.06
CA VAL A 467 -2.10 31.40 -5.32
C VAL A 467 -1.54 32.45 -6.27
N LYS A 468 -1.29 33.67 -5.79
CA LYS A 468 -0.70 34.73 -6.62
C LYS A 468 0.68 34.29 -7.14
N PRO A 469 0.92 34.22 -8.46
CA PRO A 469 2.23 33.83 -8.98
C PRO A 469 3.29 34.89 -8.63
N LEU A 470 4.50 34.42 -8.31
CA LEU A 470 5.68 35.28 -8.25
C LEU A 470 6.17 35.59 -9.66
N SER A 471 6.79 36.76 -9.83
CA SER A 471 7.61 37.04 -11.02
C SER A 471 8.82 36.10 -11.05
N GLU A 472 9.45 35.92 -12.21
CA GLU A 472 10.66 35.11 -12.33
C GLU A 472 11.81 35.62 -11.43
N GLN A 473 11.85 36.94 -11.18
CA GLN A 473 12.76 37.49 -10.18
C GLN A 473 12.39 37.01 -8.77
N GLY A 474 11.13 37.15 -8.35
CA GLY A 474 10.69 36.66 -7.03
C GLY A 474 10.87 35.14 -6.84
N VAL A 475 10.81 34.34 -7.92
CA VAL A 475 11.17 32.91 -7.89
C VAL A 475 12.68 32.72 -7.70
N TYR A 476 13.52 33.45 -8.45
CA TYR A 476 14.98 33.43 -8.28
C TYR A 476 15.39 33.80 -6.86
N ASP A 477 14.85 34.91 -6.35
CA ASP A 477 15.13 35.43 -5.00
C ASP A 477 14.75 34.38 -3.95
N LYS A 478 13.60 33.72 -4.06
CA LYS A 478 13.18 32.65 -3.13
C LYS A 478 14.04 31.39 -3.22
N LEU A 479 14.57 31.06 -4.40
CA LEU A 479 15.52 29.97 -4.57
C LEU A 479 16.89 30.31 -3.97
N LEU A 480 17.34 31.56 -4.07
CA LEU A 480 18.58 32.05 -3.48
C LEU A 480 18.50 32.18 -1.95
N ASP A 481 17.39 32.70 -1.42
CA ASP A 481 17.04 32.69 0.02
C ASP A 481 17.12 31.28 0.59
N SER A 482 16.54 30.30 -0.12
CA SER A 482 16.49 28.92 0.33
C SER A 482 17.88 28.28 0.40
N VAL A 483 18.75 28.56 -0.57
CA VAL A 483 20.17 28.13 -0.53
C VAL A 483 20.91 28.79 0.63
N ASN A 484 20.77 30.10 0.81
CA ASN A 484 21.36 30.83 1.94
C ASN A 484 20.91 30.28 3.30
N TYR A 485 19.63 29.92 3.43
CA TYR A 485 19.10 29.26 4.62
C TYR A 485 19.70 27.87 4.81
N SER A 486 19.78 27.03 3.76
CA SER A 486 20.39 25.69 3.85
C SER A 486 21.88 25.69 4.19
N LEU A 487 22.64 26.71 3.75
CA LEU A 487 24.04 26.89 4.12
C LEU A 487 24.21 27.18 5.62
N LYS A 488 23.31 27.98 6.20
CA LYS A 488 23.36 28.39 7.61
C LYS A 488 22.71 27.36 8.56
N THR A 489 21.57 26.79 8.16
CA THR A 489 20.72 25.94 9.02
C THR A 489 20.98 24.45 8.82
N ASP A 490 21.38 23.75 9.88
CA ASP A 490 21.67 22.31 9.82
C ASP A 490 20.41 21.46 9.52
N GLY A 491 20.62 20.30 8.91
CA GLY A 491 19.54 19.42 8.43
C GLY A 491 18.84 19.88 7.15
N TYR A 492 19.15 21.05 6.59
CA TYR A 492 18.63 21.55 5.30
C TYR A 492 19.61 21.39 4.12
N ARG A 493 20.76 20.76 4.37
CA ARG A 493 21.84 20.43 3.43
C ARG A 493 22.35 19.01 3.69
N TRP A 494 23.08 18.40 2.75
CA TRP A 494 23.77 17.13 2.98
C TRP A 494 25.19 17.38 3.52
N THR A 495 25.51 16.81 4.69
CA THR A 495 26.79 17.07 5.41
C THR A 495 27.70 15.84 5.53
N PHE A 496 27.19 14.63 5.27
CA PHE A 496 27.95 13.39 5.39
C PHE A 496 28.69 13.08 4.08
N TRP A 497 30.02 12.92 4.13
CA TRP A 497 30.85 12.96 2.91
C TRP A 497 30.52 11.87 1.87
N LYS A 498 30.08 10.67 2.27
CA LYS A 498 29.99 9.51 1.37
C LYS A 498 28.93 9.62 0.26
N ASN A 499 27.83 10.39 0.46
CA ASN A 499 26.75 10.53 -0.54
C ASN A 499 26.28 11.99 -0.74
N ALA A 500 27.13 12.98 -0.43
CA ALA A 500 26.75 14.39 -0.46
C ALA A 500 26.49 14.97 -1.86
N GLY A 501 27.06 14.35 -2.92
CA GLY A 501 26.92 14.84 -4.30
C GLY A 501 27.43 16.27 -4.44
N GLY A 502 26.68 17.12 -5.15
CA GLY A 502 27.05 18.52 -5.39
C GLY A 502 27.24 19.37 -4.12
N TRP A 503 26.72 18.96 -2.96
CA TRP A 503 27.04 19.62 -1.69
C TRP A 503 28.54 19.60 -1.35
N MET A 504 29.33 18.66 -1.88
CA MET A 504 30.78 18.64 -1.65
C MET A 504 31.49 19.84 -2.29
N GLU A 505 31.02 20.33 -3.44
CA GLU A 505 31.57 21.50 -4.11
C GLU A 505 31.05 22.80 -3.46
N VAL A 506 29.76 22.82 -3.13
CA VAL A 506 29.13 23.95 -2.43
C VAL A 506 29.78 24.21 -1.07
N LEU A 507 30.07 23.16 -0.28
CA LEU A 507 30.72 23.30 1.03
C LEU A 507 32.23 23.54 0.96
N LYS A 508 32.88 23.28 -0.19
CA LYS A 508 34.24 23.79 -0.46
C LYS A 508 34.22 25.29 -0.76
N ARG A 509 33.22 25.75 -1.52
CA ARG A 509 33.09 27.15 -1.96
C ARG A 509 32.56 28.08 -0.86
N TYR A 510 31.70 27.56 0.02
CA TYR A 510 31.16 28.25 1.19
C TYR A 510 31.44 27.41 2.45
N PRO A 511 32.66 27.48 3.01
CA PRO A 511 33.00 26.75 4.22
C PRO A 511 32.08 27.15 5.37
N ILE A 512 31.56 26.16 6.10
CA ILE A 512 30.76 26.42 7.31
C ILE A 512 31.71 26.86 8.42
N GLU A 513 31.53 28.07 8.93
CA GLU A 513 32.16 28.51 10.18
C GLU A 513 31.84 27.52 11.29
N LYS A 514 32.86 26.83 11.79
CA LYS A 514 32.72 26.01 12.98
C LYS A 514 32.47 26.97 14.15
N LYS A 515 31.25 26.98 14.70
CA LYS A 515 31.02 27.57 16.02
C LYS A 515 32.15 27.09 16.95
N PRO A 516 32.82 27.99 17.69
CA PRO A 516 33.90 27.58 18.58
C PRO A 516 33.36 26.50 19.52
N LYS A 517 34.14 25.44 19.72
CA LYS A 517 33.84 24.50 20.80
C LYS A 517 33.85 25.33 22.08
N ALA A 518 32.75 25.33 22.83
CA ALA A 518 32.76 25.84 24.19
C ALA A 518 33.94 25.19 24.91
N GLU A 519 34.84 26.02 25.44
CA GLU A 519 36.05 25.51 26.07
C GLU A 519 35.64 24.66 27.26
N LYS A 520 36.16 23.42 27.30
CA LYS A 520 36.03 22.60 28.50
C LYS A 520 37.06 23.13 29.48
N ASP A 521 36.62 23.99 30.39
CA ASP A 521 37.42 24.46 31.51
C ASP A 521 38.13 23.29 32.18
N LYS A 522 39.45 23.20 31.98
CA LYS A 522 40.30 22.21 32.64
C LYS A 522 40.70 22.73 34.01
N ALA A 523 39.70 22.92 34.87
CA ALA A 523 39.92 23.05 36.31
C ALA A 523 40.47 21.72 36.84
N SER A 524 41.80 21.59 36.85
CA SER A 524 42.50 20.41 37.37
C SER A 524 42.56 20.47 38.89
N THR A 525 42.03 19.46 39.57
CA THR A 525 42.18 19.29 41.03
C THR A 525 42.64 17.86 41.34
N PRO A 526 43.62 17.64 42.25
CA PRO A 526 44.29 16.34 42.37
C PRO A 526 43.47 15.27 43.11
N LYS A 527 43.84 13.99 42.91
CA LYS A 527 43.35 12.88 43.75
C LYS A 527 44.09 12.85 45.08
N GLY A 528 43.45 13.30 46.16
CA GLY A 528 43.84 13.00 47.54
C GLY A 528 43.00 11.87 48.15
N LYS A 529 43.57 11.11 49.10
CA LYS A 529 42.83 10.16 49.96
C LYS A 529 42.33 10.87 51.23
N PRO A 530 41.30 10.34 51.92
CA PRO A 530 40.60 11.08 52.98
C PRO A 530 41.35 11.09 54.32
N ILE A 531 41.14 12.16 55.07
CA ILE A 531 41.42 12.30 56.52
C ILE A 531 40.10 12.69 57.21
N LYS A 532 39.97 12.42 58.50
CA LYS A 532 38.79 12.65 59.34
C LYS A 532 38.76 14.07 59.94
N GLU A 533 37.79 14.26 60.84
CA GLU A 533 37.61 15.35 61.81
C GLU A 533 37.00 16.63 61.23
N ASP A 534 36.15 17.38 61.91
CA ASP A 534 35.15 17.16 62.99
C ASP A 534 34.64 18.59 63.23
N GLU A 535 33.38 18.91 62.91
CA GLU A 535 32.88 20.29 63.05
C GLU A 535 31.83 20.42 64.17
N THR A 536 32.16 21.25 65.16
CA THR A 536 31.26 21.58 66.28
C THR A 536 30.77 23.02 66.23
N SER A 537 29.48 23.17 65.88
CA SER A 537 28.54 24.14 66.44
C SER A 537 29.05 25.55 66.85
N LYS A 538 28.68 26.58 66.06
CA LYS A 538 27.94 27.80 66.48
C LYS A 538 27.71 28.70 65.25
N LYS A 539 26.79 29.67 65.17
CA LYS A 539 25.44 29.99 65.72
C LYS A 539 25.22 31.49 65.44
N GLY A 540 24.20 31.86 64.67
CA GLY A 540 23.67 33.23 64.54
C GLY A 540 22.34 33.16 63.78
N GLN A 541 21.18 33.31 64.43
CA GLN A 541 20.51 34.59 64.76
C GLN A 541 20.29 35.50 63.54
N GLY A 542 19.06 35.77 63.05
CA GLY A 542 17.77 35.05 63.22
C GLY A 542 16.56 35.90 63.64
N LYS A 543 15.55 36.00 62.77
CA LYS A 543 14.10 36.30 63.01
C LYS A 543 13.36 36.05 61.68
N LYS A 544 12.39 35.12 61.61
CA LYS A 544 10.91 35.27 61.81
C LYS A 544 10.23 36.08 60.68
N SER A 545 9.03 35.70 60.18
CA SER A 545 7.97 34.90 60.83
C SER A 545 6.99 34.16 59.89
N LYS A 546 6.52 32.99 60.35
CA LYS A 546 5.23 32.31 60.05
C LYS A 546 5.02 31.81 58.59
N LYS A 547 4.28 30.72 58.36
CA LYS A 547 3.25 30.07 59.22
C LYS A 547 3.37 28.53 59.21
N GLU A 548 3.27 27.93 60.40
CA GLU A 548 2.95 26.51 60.66
C GLU A 548 1.46 26.23 60.34
N ASP A 549 0.87 25.03 60.38
CA ASP A 549 1.22 23.63 59.99
C ASP A 549 -0.18 22.91 59.91
N ILE A 550 -0.53 21.65 60.23
CA ILE A 550 0.09 20.39 60.71
C ILE A 550 -0.92 19.24 60.32
N GLU A 551 -0.55 17.97 60.07
CA GLU A 551 -0.39 16.88 61.06
C GLU A 551 0.49 15.72 60.55
N GLU A 552 1.20 15.09 61.49
CA GLU A 552 1.83 13.76 61.40
C GLU A 552 0.86 12.70 62.02
N PRO A 553 1.17 11.40 62.30
CA PRO A 553 2.48 10.73 62.34
C PRO A 553 2.57 9.33 61.68
N LYS A 554 3.77 8.76 61.77
CA LYS A 554 4.13 7.38 61.45
C LYS A 554 3.84 6.44 62.65
N ALA A 555 3.81 5.12 62.44
CA ALA A 555 4.94 4.23 62.79
C ALA A 555 4.59 2.76 63.10
N LYS A 556 5.65 1.93 63.12
CA LYS A 556 5.79 0.57 63.67
C LYS A 556 5.14 -0.58 62.89
N GLY A 557 5.82 -1.73 62.93
CA GLY A 557 5.36 -3.00 62.39
C GLY A 557 6.12 -4.18 62.99
N ARG A 558 5.59 -5.39 62.80
CA ARG A 558 6.21 -6.71 63.03
C ARG A 558 5.40 -7.73 62.23
N GLY A 559 6.05 -8.64 61.49
CA GLY A 559 5.38 -9.51 60.50
C GLY A 559 5.40 -11.01 60.83
N LYS A 560 4.72 -11.81 59.99
CA LYS A 560 4.89 -13.28 59.83
C LYS A 560 4.29 -13.76 58.47
N LYS A 561 4.48 -15.05 58.14
CA LYS A 561 4.31 -15.65 56.79
C LYS A 561 2.93 -16.25 56.49
N ALA A 562 2.46 -16.10 55.24
CA ALA A 562 1.83 -17.11 54.35
C ALA A 562 1.72 -16.44 52.94
N LYS A 563 2.08 -17.00 51.76
CA LYS A 563 2.00 -18.33 51.10
C LYS A 563 0.74 -18.45 50.21
N VAL A 564 0.87 -19.07 49.01
CA VAL A 564 -0.17 -19.38 47.98
C VAL A 564 -0.43 -18.17 47.06
N GLU A 565 -0.44 -18.25 45.71
CA GLU A 565 -0.17 -19.34 44.75
C GLU A 565 0.49 -18.77 43.46
N ASP A 566 1.31 -19.55 42.75
CA ASP A 566 1.88 -19.20 41.44
C ASP A 566 1.27 -20.10 40.34
N VAL A 567 0.96 -19.53 39.17
CA VAL A 567 0.43 -20.27 38.00
C VAL A 567 1.44 -20.22 36.86
N GLU A 568 1.94 -21.38 36.43
CA GLU A 568 2.83 -21.50 35.27
C GLU A 568 2.13 -21.16 33.95
N ILE A 569 2.84 -20.47 33.05
CA ILE A 569 2.54 -20.46 31.62
C ILE A 569 3.80 -20.93 30.88
N VAL A 570 3.64 -21.95 30.03
CA VAL A 570 4.73 -22.73 29.45
C VAL A 570 5.26 -22.11 28.15
N GLU A 571 6.56 -21.83 28.08
CA GLU A 571 7.24 -21.50 26.82
C GLU A 571 7.66 -22.76 26.02
N PRO A 572 7.40 -22.83 24.70
CA PRO A 572 7.87 -23.92 23.86
C PRO A 572 9.36 -23.78 23.48
N LYS A 573 10.12 -24.87 23.68
CA LYS A 573 11.59 -24.91 23.59
C LYS A 573 12.13 -24.78 22.15
N ALA A 574 12.94 -23.76 21.88
CA ALA A 574 13.75 -23.68 20.67
C ALA A 574 15.03 -24.53 20.77
N LYS A 575 15.31 -25.38 19.77
CA LYS A 575 16.55 -26.19 19.71
C LYS A 575 17.73 -25.35 19.20
N GLY A 576 18.76 -25.20 20.02
CA GLY A 576 19.95 -24.40 19.68
C GLY A 576 20.89 -25.09 18.67
N ARG A 577 21.55 -24.29 17.83
CA ARG A 577 22.71 -24.71 17.03
C ARG A 577 23.76 -23.59 17.04
N LYS A 578 24.91 -23.84 17.67
CA LYS A 578 26.05 -22.89 17.69
C LYS A 578 26.61 -22.70 16.28
N ARG A 579 26.88 -21.47 15.86
CA ARG A 579 27.94 -21.14 14.88
C ARG A 579 28.50 -19.73 15.12
N LYS A 580 29.70 -19.50 14.57
CA LYS A 580 30.64 -18.45 14.97
C LYS A 580 30.13 -17.03 14.67
N ALA A 581 30.65 -16.06 15.41
CA ALA A 581 30.60 -14.66 14.99
C ALA A 581 31.47 -14.44 13.74
N ASN A 582 31.02 -13.55 12.87
CA ASN A 582 31.83 -12.85 11.87
C ASN A 582 31.30 -11.41 11.81
N THR A 583 32.19 -10.42 11.63
CA THR A 583 31.84 -9.00 11.60
C THR A 583 31.97 -8.48 10.17
N ASP A 584 30.83 -8.27 9.50
CA ASP A 584 30.78 -7.74 8.13
C ASP A 584 29.65 -6.69 8.03
N ASP A 585 30.00 -5.41 8.15
CA ASP A 585 29.10 -4.26 7.96
C ASP A 585 29.14 -3.80 6.50
N MET A 586 28.19 -4.23 5.65
CA MET A 586 28.06 -3.74 4.28
C MET A 586 26.65 -3.34 3.83
N GLU A 587 26.63 -2.16 3.21
CA GLU A 587 25.80 -1.69 2.10
C GLU A 587 24.25 -1.78 2.18
N ILE A 588 23.66 -0.60 2.38
CA ILE A 588 22.30 -0.28 1.94
C ILE A 588 22.41 0.28 0.52
N GLU A 589 22.05 -0.50 -0.51
CA GLU A 589 21.92 0.04 -1.87
C GLU A 589 20.84 1.14 -1.93
N ALA A 590 21.18 2.27 -2.57
CA ALA A 590 20.23 3.31 -2.92
C ALA A 590 19.72 3.10 -4.36
N PRO A 591 18.44 3.39 -4.66
CA PRO A 591 17.87 3.14 -5.98
C PRO A 591 18.57 3.96 -7.07
N LYS A 592 19.16 3.27 -8.05
CA LYS A 592 19.89 3.86 -9.19
C LYS A 592 18.94 4.63 -10.12
N PRO A 593 19.20 5.91 -10.44
CA PRO A 593 18.38 6.66 -11.40
C PRO A 593 18.63 6.16 -12.83
N LYS A 594 17.57 5.78 -13.56
CA LYS A 594 17.67 5.37 -14.96
C LYS A 594 17.96 6.58 -15.86
N GLY A 595 19.22 6.74 -16.26
CA GLY A 595 19.65 7.78 -17.20
C GLY A 595 19.00 7.62 -18.58
N ARG A 596 18.48 8.72 -19.14
CA ARG A 596 18.03 8.76 -20.54
C ARG A 596 19.23 8.93 -21.47
N GLY A 597 19.64 7.85 -22.12
CA GLY A 597 20.60 7.93 -23.23
C GLY A 597 20.02 8.77 -24.38
N LYS A 598 20.77 9.77 -24.83
CA LYS A 598 20.48 10.46 -26.11
C LYS A 598 20.85 9.50 -27.24
N LYS A 599 19.98 9.33 -28.23
CA LYS A 599 20.42 8.81 -29.54
C LYS A 599 20.97 9.96 -30.37
N ALA A 600 22.20 9.84 -30.84
CA ALA A 600 22.69 10.51 -32.02
C ALA A 600 22.62 9.54 -33.21
N PHE A 601 22.55 10.07 -34.43
CA PHE A 601 22.88 9.32 -35.66
C PHE A 601 24.40 9.25 -35.81
N VAL A 602 24.91 8.19 -36.44
CA VAL A 602 25.96 8.12 -37.49
C VAL A 602 25.82 6.73 -38.16
N GLU A 603 26.35 6.57 -39.37
CA GLU A 603 26.07 5.51 -40.36
C GLU A 603 26.53 4.05 -40.05
N ASP A 604 26.15 3.16 -40.97
CA ASP A 604 26.39 1.72 -40.99
C ASP A 604 27.83 1.31 -41.35
N VAL A 605 28.29 0.17 -40.80
CA VAL A 605 29.45 -0.59 -41.29
C VAL A 605 29.16 -2.09 -41.14
N GLU A 606 29.32 -2.87 -42.22
CA GLU A 606 29.18 -4.33 -42.21
C GLU A 606 30.45 -5.01 -41.64
N ILE A 607 30.27 -6.05 -40.83
CA ILE A 607 31.32 -7.02 -40.45
C ILE A 607 30.69 -8.43 -40.39
N GLU A 608 31.36 -9.42 -40.99
CA GLU A 608 30.84 -10.78 -41.22
C GLU A 608 30.81 -11.70 -39.97
N GLU A 609 29.89 -12.68 -39.97
CA GLU A 609 29.86 -13.78 -39.00
C GLU A 609 30.71 -15.00 -39.43
N PRO A 610 31.59 -15.56 -38.56
CA PRO A 610 32.28 -16.81 -38.82
C PRO A 610 31.43 -18.05 -38.48
N LYS A 611 31.18 -18.90 -39.48
CA LYS A 611 30.37 -20.14 -39.37
C LYS A 611 30.98 -21.19 -38.42
N PRO A 612 30.16 -21.91 -37.62
CA PRO A 612 30.63 -23.02 -36.79
C PRO A 612 30.99 -24.28 -37.60
N LYS A 613 32.02 -25.03 -37.15
CA LYS A 613 32.45 -26.29 -37.77
C LYS A 613 31.69 -27.49 -37.16
N GLY A 614 31.08 -28.32 -38.00
CA GLY A 614 30.27 -29.46 -37.57
C GLY A 614 31.02 -30.79 -37.42
N ARG A 615 30.60 -31.59 -36.43
CA ARG A 615 30.76 -33.06 -36.27
C ARG A 615 29.65 -33.52 -35.31
N GLY A 616 28.89 -34.59 -35.51
CA GLY A 616 28.77 -35.46 -36.69
C GLY A 616 28.68 -36.95 -36.33
N LYS A 617 27.47 -37.53 -36.33
CA LYS A 617 27.20 -38.96 -36.55
C LYS A 617 25.68 -39.22 -36.69
N LYS A 618 25.28 -40.09 -37.62
CA LYS A 618 23.92 -40.66 -37.70
C LYS A 618 23.92 -42.02 -36.98
N ALA A 619 22.78 -42.39 -36.40
CA ALA A 619 22.38 -43.77 -36.15
C ALA A 619 20.97 -43.96 -36.74
N LYS A 620 20.65 -45.17 -37.22
CA LYS A 620 19.44 -45.46 -38.02
C LYS A 620 18.94 -46.87 -37.72
N VAL A 621 17.82 -46.98 -37.00
CA VAL A 621 17.05 -48.21 -36.72
C VAL A 621 15.61 -47.76 -36.43
N GLU A 622 14.51 -48.45 -36.77
CA GLU A 622 14.12 -49.23 -37.96
C GLU A 622 12.57 -49.32 -37.93
N LEU A 623 11.89 -49.62 -39.05
CA LEU A 623 10.43 -49.75 -39.05
C LEU A 623 9.99 -51.15 -38.58
N MET A 624 8.87 -51.20 -37.85
CA MET A 624 7.98 -52.36 -37.81
C MET A 624 6.52 -51.91 -37.86
N GLU A 625 5.82 -52.32 -38.92
CA GLU A 625 4.35 -52.23 -39.02
C GLU A 625 3.72 -53.52 -38.46
N VAL A 626 2.69 -53.42 -37.60
CA VAL A 626 1.74 -54.52 -37.39
C VAL A 626 0.31 -53.99 -37.22
N LYS A 627 -0.44 -54.07 -38.33
CA LYS A 627 -1.90 -54.33 -38.50
C LYS A 627 -2.90 -54.03 -37.37
N GLU A 628 -3.98 -53.34 -37.77
CA GLU A 628 -5.25 -53.19 -37.04
C GLU A 628 -6.07 -54.49 -36.91
N PRO A 629 -7.02 -54.54 -35.96
CA PRO A 629 -8.23 -55.35 -36.07
C PRO A 629 -9.54 -54.52 -35.94
N THR A 630 -10.25 -54.44 -37.06
CA THR A 630 -11.71 -54.25 -37.28
C THR A 630 -12.68 -53.98 -36.11
N THR A 631 -13.57 -53.01 -36.30
CA THR A 631 -14.76 -52.73 -35.46
C THR A 631 -16.01 -53.55 -35.87
N PRO A 632 -16.93 -53.88 -34.93
CA PRO A 632 -18.26 -54.41 -35.25
C PRO A 632 -19.35 -53.33 -35.21
N VAL A 633 -20.14 -53.21 -36.30
CA VAL A 633 -21.28 -52.27 -36.40
C VAL A 633 -22.55 -52.88 -35.83
N ARG A 634 -23.28 -52.16 -34.96
CA ARG A 634 -24.65 -52.52 -34.53
C ARG A 634 -25.71 -51.96 -35.49
N GLY A 635 -26.56 -52.84 -36.02
CA GLY A 635 -27.60 -52.50 -37.00
C GLY A 635 -28.84 -51.80 -36.42
N ARG A 636 -29.54 -51.02 -37.26
CA ARG A 636 -30.85 -50.43 -36.97
C ARG A 636 -31.98 -51.34 -37.43
N GLY A 637 -32.89 -51.73 -36.53
CA GLY A 637 -34.19 -52.32 -36.88
C GLY A 637 -35.31 -51.28 -36.83
N LYS A 638 -36.17 -51.24 -37.86
CA LYS A 638 -37.45 -50.51 -37.86
C LYS A 638 -38.61 -51.50 -37.83
N ARG A 639 -39.71 -51.17 -37.14
CA ARG A 639 -41.10 -51.56 -37.48
C ARG A 639 -42.09 -50.53 -36.91
N LYS A 640 -43.23 -50.37 -37.60
CA LYS A 640 -44.48 -49.76 -37.10
C LYS A 640 -45.44 -50.92 -36.72
N ALA A 641 -46.70 -50.77 -36.31
CA ALA A 641 -47.63 -49.63 -36.19
C ALA A 641 -48.73 -49.95 -35.16
N GLU A 642 -49.67 -49.00 -34.95
CA GLU A 642 -50.98 -49.16 -34.27
C GLU A 642 -50.96 -49.65 -32.78
N ASP A 643 -51.99 -49.39 -31.94
CA ASP A 643 -53.28 -48.71 -32.16
C ASP A 643 -53.69 -47.83 -30.95
N SER A 644 -54.80 -47.08 -31.06
CA SER A 644 -55.41 -46.26 -29.99
C SER A 644 -56.73 -46.88 -29.46
N PRO A 645 -57.21 -46.47 -28.26
CA PRO A 645 -58.33 -45.52 -28.28
C PRO A 645 -58.30 -44.47 -27.15
N ALA A 646 -59.21 -43.48 -27.21
CA ALA A 646 -59.31 -42.38 -26.26
C ALA A 646 -60.69 -42.30 -25.56
N ILE A 647 -60.70 -41.87 -24.28
CA ILE A 647 -61.81 -41.33 -23.46
C ILE A 647 -61.17 -40.87 -22.13
N GLY A 648 -61.51 -39.77 -21.45
CA GLY A 648 -62.38 -38.65 -21.82
C GLY A 648 -62.71 -37.70 -20.63
N ARG A 649 -62.53 -36.38 -20.84
CA ARG A 649 -63.12 -35.23 -20.09
C ARG A 649 -63.28 -35.29 -18.55
N LYS A 650 -62.70 -34.30 -17.84
CA LYS A 650 -63.46 -33.13 -17.29
C LYS A 650 -62.53 -32.08 -16.64
N ALA A 651 -63.03 -30.84 -16.53
CA ALA A 651 -62.37 -29.72 -15.86
C ALA A 651 -63.38 -28.76 -15.20
N LYS A 652 -62.97 -28.07 -14.13
CA LYS A 652 -63.48 -26.81 -13.52
C LYS A 652 -62.39 -26.36 -12.52
N LYS A 653 -61.88 -25.12 -12.54
CA LYS A 653 -62.44 -23.84 -12.03
C LYS A 653 -62.79 -23.91 -10.53
N ALA A 654 -62.47 -22.92 -9.70
CA ALA A 654 -62.09 -21.50 -9.93
C ALA A 654 -60.86 -21.12 -9.05
N ARG A 655 -60.26 -19.92 -9.12
CA ARG A 655 -60.75 -18.62 -9.60
C ARG A 655 -59.66 -17.82 -10.32
#